data_AF-A0A843BN88-F1
#
_entry.id   AF-A0A843BN88-F1
#
_cell.length_a   1.000
_cell.length_b   1.000
_cell.length_c   1.000
_cell.angle_alpha   90.00
_cell.angle_beta   90.00
_cell.angle_gamma   90.00
#
_symmetry.space_group_name_H-M   'P 1'
#
loop_
_entity.id
_entity.type
_entity.pdbx_description
1 polymer ?
#
loop_
_entity_poly.entity_id
_entity_poly.type
_entity_poly.pdbx_seq_one_letter_code
_entity_poly.pdbx_strand_id
1 'polypeptide(L)'
;MIAREKIIERSAAEFFEANKAIAGFDNPTRSTYTSVRELVENALDAAEKGGFLPDIEIKIELMPKEEIGELMGIKDYQIDEDATFEFMRLSVRDNGIGIRHTDIPKLFGRVLTGSNYGERQSRGRFGLGAKMVLIYSQSTIRVPFEIKSRVAVSKKKSAESTSHYKLFIDIVKNAPEIVDEKKYTGQSKDQLKGHGTEVSCCFAGTWSRAKRYIFEYFEEMAVITPYASFSIVTPDNPEPIIHTRKVNVVPRSPIEVPLHPIGTDINQLKSEISRTSQKTMSDFLKKHFQRIGDKTAAEVLKISKISPSKNPQKLDEMELRRLIHEGFTKVKFFPPDGKCLSPLGHENLEAGLQDVYNTEFTCSETRPPSSYSGHAFQVEVAIGYGGEGNSPPYKLVRFANRIPLLFGEGNDLIKKTIESINWSNYKSNLNNDPLIFAVSLVSTKIPFPETSKEYIAEVDEIRKELRLCLQKAGRKLMRFQRALKKREQLAKRMKIFEKYAPITTSIVGQMLGKMDEQDFQFLFSSTQFSNCLKLREGSLFLPKNPIPVEALPMDSIEGVNLERYDIQTLQDLILIDDDQLNELISLGLSEEATDQAEQILRAILELPELAKDELVESASAKALDEFAKERGILDGLQLYSSIDPVSVLPGVGPATQKSLRTRGIRTVKDFFLINNKEITQSNLPLGVIVDLKSKCNVNVLPNITSKTVEDLHKKKIYSVLDFLETEEAKLVKIHGLTSDRINALIELIRTTLDLDIEELRAETAEVSIDEAIEDEKVIQKPKEVKMPEHPHDFIEVDALVSKLEGVGKTMAQRLEDKGIENVGKFYMVANSRLLKIKGLGAKTISTNRGNTDVLVLPRIDFEGKRDLNLMGIFTVMQFFEAEDDSLTAIRGLRSPTITKLKLDIEEKLLMTPGSQVVPKRKTTKKLSAKTPPKEPAKKPTAKKPTKKTTTTKTKTPTIPKDTTIAEYLGTKKPKDVSEEEIVVRGPPKGLLKPTLKISKLPGLGKTTEERFAELGVQTVGDLFKKSIKRLSNIRGIEEKDIIELRKMLSVEVLPHVTPAILKQLNVMGIYTVKQFQNAKIAKTSSVKGLGVKTVKAIRKHILRSFKTAAELAG
;
A
#
# COMPACT_ATOMS: atom_id res chain seq x y z
N MET A 1 9.41 -14.21 59.84
CA MET A 1 10.67 -13.74 59.20
C MET A 1 10.29 -12.89 58.00
N ILE A 2 10.79 -11.66 57.90
CA ILE A 2 10.63 -10.86 56.68
C ILE A 2 11.63 -11.45 55.68
N ALA A 3 11.15 -12.02 54.57
CA ALA A 3 12.00 -12.52 53.50
C ALA A 3 12.83 -11.35 52.97
N ARG A 4 14.14 -11.36 53.22
CA ARG A 4 15.06 -10.39 52.63
C ARG A 4 15.25 -10.78 51.17
N GLU A 5 14.78 -9.95 50.26
CA GLU A 5 15.05 -10.12 48.84
C GLU A 5 16.57 -9.97 48.59
N LYS A 6 17.13 -10.94 47.86
CA LYS A 6 18.55 -10.94 47.48
C LYS A 6 18.70 -10.11 46.21
N ILE A 7 19.53 -9.06 46.26
CA ILE A 7 19.91 -8.29 45.08
C ILE A 7 20.84 -9.16 44.24
N ILE A 8 20.50 -9.37 42.96
CA ILE A 8 21.29 -10.16 42.00
C ILE A 8 21.64 -9.26 40.82
N GLU A 9 22.94 -9.16 40.52
CA GLU A 9 23.45 -8.51 39.31
C GLU A 9 23.66 -9.57 38.22
N ARG A 10 23.34 -9.23 36.98
CA ARG A 10 23.50 -10.13 35.83
C ARG A 10 24.39 -9.51 34.77
N SER A 11 25.19 -10.35 34.13
CA SER A 11 26.00 -9.95 32.97
C SER A 11 25.08 -9.66 31.76
N ALA A 12 25.60 -8.94 30.76
CA ALA A 12 24.86 -8.72 29.51
C ALA A 12 24.53 -10.04 28.80
N ALA A 13 25.46 -11.00 28.78
CA ALA A 13 25.23 -12.30 28.16
C ALA A 13 24.16 -13.08 28.93
N GLU A 14 24.20 -13.06 30.26
CA GLU A 14 23.21 -13.71 31.13
C GLU A 14 21.81 -13.08 30.98
N PHE A 15 21.74 -11.75 30.83
CA PHE A 15 20.48 -11.08 30.55
C PHE A 15 19.86 -11.56 29.23
N PHE A 16 20.64 -11.64 28.15
CA PHE A 16 20.11 -12.07 26.85
C PHE A 16 19.86 -13.58 26.76
N GLU A 17 20.61 -14.40 27.48
CA GLU A 17 20.31 -15.82 27.64
C GLU A 17 18.96 -16.02 28.34
N ALA A 18 18.69 -15.26 29.40
CA ALA A 18 17.41 -15.33 30.09
C ALA A 18 16.25 -14.74 29.27
N ASN A 19 16.54 -13.87 28.29
CA ASN A 19 15.54 -13.13 27.50
C ASN A 19 15.74 -13.27 25.99
N LYS A 20 15.96 -14.50 25.51
CA LYS A 20 16.24 -14.82 24.08
C LYS A 20 15.18 -14.28 23.10
N ALA A 21 13.92 -14.24 23.53
CA ALA A 21 12.81 -13.71 22.74
C ALA A 21 13.02 -12.24 22.29
N ILE A 22 13.71 -11.42 23.09
CA ILE A 22 14.02 -10.02 22.77
C ILE A 22 14.84 -9.91 21.47
N ALA A 23 15.67 -10.92 21.19
CA ALA A 23 16.53 -10.98 20.01
C ALA A 23 15.95 -11.84 18.87
N GLY A 24 14.68 -12.28 18.96
CA GLY A 24 14.04 -13.11 17.94
C GLY A 24 14.31 -14.61 18.07
N PHE A 25 14.78 -15.06 19.24
CA PHE A 25 15.00 -16.48 19.56
C PHE A 25 13.92 -16.95 20.56
N ASP A 26 12.65 -16.85 20.17
CA ASP A 26 11.49 -17.21 20.99
C ASP A 26 11.11 -18.70 20.85
N ASN A 27 11.13 -19.22 19.63
CA ASN A 27 10.77 -20.58 19.27
C ASN A 27 11.77 -21.17 18.25
N PRO A 28 11.81 -22.51 18.10
CA PRO A 28 12.75 -23.17 17.20
C PRO A 28 12.66 -22.73 15.74
N THR A 29 11.45 -22.49 15.22
CA THR A 29 11.23 -22.06 13.83
C THR A 29 11.83 -20.67 13.56
N ARG A 30 11.50 -19.70 14.43
CA ARG A 30 12.00 -18.33 14.31
C ARG A 30 13.49 -18.24 14.61
N SER A 31 14.00 -19.08 15.52
CA SER A 31 15.43 -19.15 15.84
C SER A 31 16.25 -19.63 14.63
N THR A 32 15.75 -20.59 13.85
CA THR A 32 16.37 -21.01 12.58
C THR A 32 16.45 -19.84 11.61
N TYR A 33 15.32 -19.18 11.35
CA TYR A 33 15.24 -18.03 10.46
C TYR A 33 16.19 -16.90 10.89
N THR A 34 16.15 -16.54 12.18
CA THR A 34 16.95 -15.45 12.75
C THR A 34 18.44 -15.77 12.69
N SER A 35 18.83 -17.04 12.89
CA SER A 35 20.22 -17.48 12.78
C SER A 35 20.77 -17.31 11.36
N VAL A 36 20.01 -17.75 10.35
CA VAL A 36 20.37 -17.56 8.94
C VAL A 36 20.48 -16.08 8.61
N ARG A 37 19.45 -15.30 8.96
CA ARG A 37 19.39 -13.85 8.73
C ARG A 37 20.60 -13.14 9.32
N GLU A 38 20.89 -13.34 10.61
CA GLU A 38 21.96 -12.60 11.30
C GLU A 38 23.36 -12.94 10.75
N LEU A 39 23.62 -14.20 10.37
CA LEU A 39 24.91 -14.56 9.77
C LEU A 39 25.05 -14.02 8.34
N VAL A 40 23.99 -14.09 7.52
CA VAL A 40 23.98 -13.55 6.14
C VAL A 40 24.11 -12.03 6.12
N GLU A 41 23.43 -11.32 7.02
CA GLU A 41 23.55 -9.86 7.14
C GLU A 41 24.98 -9.43 7.47
N ASN A 42 25.66 -10.16 8.37
CA ASN A 42 27.06 -9.90 8.73
C ASN A 42 28.01 -10.19 7.56
N ALA A 43 27.78 -11.26 6.82
CA ALA A 43 28.51 -11.60 5.59
C ALA A 43 28.41 -10.49 4.53
N LEU A 44 27.19 -9.99 4.27
CA LEU A 44 26.96 -8.87 3.34
C LEU A 44 27.66 -7.59 3.81
N ASP A 45 27.53 -7.23 5.09
CA ASP A 45 28.21 -6.07 5.66
C ASP A 45 29.74 -6.18 5.51
N ALA A 46 30.32 -7.37 5.67
CA ALA A 46 31.76 -7.60 5.53
C ALA A 46 32.25 -7.43 4.08
N ALA A 47 31.49 -7.92 3.10
CA ALA A 47 31.81 -7.76 1.68
C ALA A 47 31.68 -6.31 1.21
N GLU A 48 30.56 -5.66 1.54
CA GLU A 48 30.26 -4.29 1.12
C GLU A 48 31.20 -3.26 1.76
N LYS A 49 31.65 -3.47 3.02
CA LYS A 49 32.66 -2.63 3.66
C LYS A 49 33.99 -2.66 2.91
N GLY A 50 34.34 -3.81 2.32
CA GLY A 50 35.53 -3.95 1.47
C GLY A 50 35.33 -3.44 0.04
N GLY A 51 34.10 -3.07 -0.33
CA GLY A 51 33.76 -2.75 -1.72
C GLY A 51 33.91 -3.95 -2.66
N PHE A 52 33.69 -5.15 -2.13
CA PHE A 52 33.62 -6.41 -2.88
C PHE A 52 32.18 -6.66 -3.34
N LEU A 53 32.02 -7.31 -4.49
CA LEU A 53 30.72 -7.83 -4.89
C LEU A 53 30.44 -9.10 -4.07
N PRO A 54 29.42 -9.11 -3.19
CA PRO A 54 29.20 -10.20 -2.26
C PRO A 54 28.94 -11.51 -2.98
N ASP A 55 29.67 -12.54 -2.58
CA ASP A 55 29.45 -13.93 -2.96
C ASP A 55 29.34 -14.72 -1.66
N ILE A 56 28.13 -15.23 -1.38
CA ILE A 56 27.78 -15.80 -0.09
C ILE A 56 27.30 -17.23 -0.30
N GLU A 57 28.02 -18.16 0.30
CA GLU A 57 27.67 -19.58 0.36
C GLU A 57 26.95 -19.84 1.69
N ILE A 58 25.76 -20.42 1.62
CA ILE A 58 24.95 -20.80 2.78
C ILE A 58 24.70 -22.30 2.70
N LYS A 59 24.98 -23.02 3.77
CA LYS A 59 24.74 -24.46 3.88
C LYS A 59 23.92 -24.74 5.13
N ILE A 60 22.73 -25.30 4.95
CA ILE A 60 21.83 -25.73 6.02
C ILE A 60 21.68 -27.23 5.89
N GLU A 61 22.02 -27.97 6.95
CA GLU A 61 21.98 -29.44 6.98
C GLU A 61 21.31 -29.93 8.25
N LEU A 62 20.58 -31.05 8.14
CA LEU A 62 20.21 -31.84 9.31
C LEU A 62 21.43 -32.65 9.76
N MET A 63 21.65 -32.71 11.08
CA MET A 63 22.75 -33.50 11.62
C MET A 63 22.44 -35.00 11.49
N PRO A 64 23.40 -35.85 11.08
CA PRO A 64 23.22 -37.30 11.01
C PRO A 64 22.91 -37.90 12.39
N LYS A 65 22.15 -39.00 12.41
CA LYS A 65 21.76 -39.71 13.64
C LYS A 65 22.99 -40.19 14.42
N GLU A 66 24.00 -40.64 13.71
CA GLU A 66 25.26 -41.15 14.27
C GLU A 66 26.01 -40.03 14.99
N GLU A 67 26.11 -38.85 14.38
CA GLU A 67 26.77 -37.68 14.98
C GLU A 67 26.02 -37.18 16.22
N ILE A 68 24.68 -37.19 16.18
CA ILE A 68 23.85 -36.83 17.34
C ILE A 68 24.05 -37.86 18.46
N GLY A 69 24.07 -39.15 18.11
CA GLY A 69 24.33 -40.24 19.06
C GLY A 69 25.68 -40.08 19.74
N GLU A 70 26.75 -39.77 19.00
CA GLU A 70 28.07 -39.48 19.56
C GLU A 70 28.04 -38.27 20.51
N LEU A 71 27.37 -37.18 20.13
CA LEU A 71 27.23 -35.98 20.97
C LEU A 71 26.47 -36.25 22.27
N MET A 72 25.46 -37.13 22.23
CA MET A 72 24.63 -37.48 23.37
C MET A 72 25.20 -38.67 24.18
N GLY A 73 26.24 -39.35 23.69
CA GLY A 73 26.80 -40.56 24.30
C GLY A 73 25.89 -41.80 24.14
N ILE A 74 25.05 -41.83 23.10
CA ILE A 74 24.06 -42.88 22.82
C ILE A 74 24.40 -43.54 21.48
N LYS A 75 24.74 -44.85 21.49
CA LYS A 75 25.19 -45.56 20.28
C LYS A 75 24.10 -45.76 19.22
N ASP A 76 22.86 -45.94 19.65
CA ASP A 76 21.70 -46.20 18.77
C ASP A 76 20.64 -45.10 18.95
N TYR A 77 21.03 -43.85 18.73
CA TYR A 77 20.11 -42.73 18.87
C TYR A 77 19.02 -42.78 17.79
N GLN A 78 17.76 -42.88 18.23
CA GLN A 78 16.62 -42.77 17.35
C GLN A 78 16.09 -41.34 17.37
N ILE A 79 15.82 -40.80 16.18
CA ILE A 79 15.09 -39.53 16.06
C ILE A 79 13.64 -39.85 16.37
N ASP A 80 13.12 -39.21 17.40
CA ASP A 80 11.70 -39.18 17.69
C ASP A 80 10.99 -38.43 16.56
N GLU A 81 10.12 -39.11 15.81
CA GLU A 81 9.36 -38.50 14.70
C GLU A 81 8.39 -37.43 15.21
N ASP A 82 7.99 -37.50 16.48
CA ASP A 82 7.15 -36.50 17.16
C ASP A 82 7.98 -35.37 17.78
N ALA A 83 9.31 -35.35 17.57
CA ALA A 83 10.18 -34.32 18.12
C ALA A 83 9.79 -32.92 17.64
N THR A 84 9.69 -31.99 18.59
CA THR A 84 9.34 -30.59 18.31
C THR A 84 10.46 -29.80 17.64
N PHE A 85 11.66 -30.38 17.51
CA PHE A 85 12.85 -29.76 16.94
C PHE A 85 13.78 -30.78 16.28
N GLU A 86 14.60 -30.30 15.35
CA GLU A 86 15.65 -31.04 14.66
C GLU A 86 17.02 -30.44 15.01
N PHE A 87 18.06 -31.27 15.01
CA PHE A 87 19.44 -30.81 15.17
C PHE A 87 19.97 -30.36 13.81
N MET A 88 20.31 -29.08 13.69
CA MET A 88 20.74 -28.48 12.43
C MET A 88 22.16 -27.94 12.50
N ARG A 89 22.85 -28.00 11.37
CA ARG A 89 24.12 -27.34 11.12
C ARG A 89 23.91 -26.22 10.10
N LEU A 90 24.32 -25.01 10.47
CA LEU A 90 24.34 -23.83 9.60
C LEU A 90 25.78 -23.42 9.38
N SER A 91 26.20 -23.31 8.12
CA SER A 91 27.45 -22.65 7.71
C SER A 91 27.15 -21.49 6.77
N VAL A 92 27.76 -20.33 7.04
CA VAL A 92 27.69 -19.16 6.16
C VAL A 92 29.12 -18.71 5.87
N ARG A 93 29.46 -18.67 4.59
CA ARG A 93 30.77 -18.23 4.10
C ARG A 93 30.63 -17.02 3.19
N ASP A 94 31.46 -16.02 3.45
CA ASP A 94 31.54 -14.79 2.67
C ASP A 94 32.88 -14.64 1.95
N ASN A 95 32.91 -13.76 0.95
CA ASN A 95 34.11 -13.28 0.27
C ASN A 95 34.53 -11.86 0.75
N GLY A 96 34.24 -11.51 1.99
CA GLY A 96 34.43 -10.17 2.54
C GLY A 96 35.85 -9.87 3.04
N ILE A 97 35.97 -8.84 3.88
CA ILE A 97 37.27 -8.35 4.39
C ILE A 97 37.99 -9.34 5.33
N GLY A 98 37.30 -10.34 5.86
CA GLY A 98 37.79 -11.20 6.93
C GLY A 98 37.99 -10.47 8.26
N ILE A 99 38.33 -11.22 9.29
CA ILE A 99 38.50 -10.76 10.67
C ILE A 99 39.92 -11.11 11.12
N ARG A 100 40.61 -10.14 11.74
CA ARG A 100 41.94 -10.37 12.28
C ARG A 100 41.88 -11.41 13.39
N HIS A 101 42.89 -12.27 13.44
CA HIS A 101 43.02 -13.34 14.42
C HIS A 101 42.71 -12.89 15.86
N THR A 102 43.34 -11.80 16.31
CA THR A 102 43.20 -11.25 17.67
C THR A 102 41.82 -10.66 17.99
N ASP A 103 41.01 -10.39 16.96
CA ASP A 103 39.72 -9.73 17.11
C ASP A 103 38.57 -10.74 17.10
N ILE A 104 38.78 -11.97 16.58
CA ILE A 104 37.74 -13.00 16.51
C ILE A 104 37.13 -13.30 17.89
N PRO A 105 37.92 -13.61 18.95
CA PRO A 105 37.34 -13.90 20.26
C PRO A 105 36.57 -12.72 20.85
N LYS A 106 37.04 -11.48 20.63
CA LYS A 106 36.36 -10.26 21.12
C LYS A 106 35.07 -9.99 20.35
N LEU A 107 35.07 -10.26 19.05
CA LEU A 107 33.93 -9.98 18.17
C LEU A 107 32.85 -11.05 18.21
N PHE A 108 33.11 -12.27 18.68
CA PHE A 108 32.09 -13.32 18.82
C PHE A 108 31.83 -13.72 20.28
N GLY A 109 32.85 -13.69 21.14
CA GLY A 109 32.73 -14.16 22.52
C GLY A 109 32.33 -13.09 23.54
N ARG A 110 32.04 -11.85 23.13
CA ARG A 110 31.61 -10.78 24.04
C ARG A 110 30.37 -10.06 23.51
N VAL A 111 29.31 -10.10 24.30
CA VAL A 111 28.03 -9.45 24.00
C VAL A 111 28.17 -7.93 24.11
N LEU A 112 27.44 -7.18 23.28
CA LEU A 112 27.55 -5.72 23.10
C LEU A 112 28.95 -5.26 22.64
N THR A 113 29.69 -6.12 21.93
CA THR A 113 30.94 -5.75 21.26
C THR A 113 30.76 -5.79 19.75
N GLY A 114 31.23 -4.76 19.05
CA GLY A 114 31.05 -4.62 17.62
C GLY A 114 31.82 -3.45 17.02
N SER A 115 31.94 -3.46 15.69
CA SER A 115 32.63 -2.43 14.90
C SER A 115 31.67 -1.39 14.30
N ASN A 116 30.38 -1.49 14.61
CA ASN A 116 29.30 -0.68 14.04
C ASN A 116 28.77 0.42 14.98
N TYR A 117 29.53 0.76 16.02
CA TYR A 117 29.22 1.91 16.88
C TYR A 117 29.59 3.21 16.16
N GLY A 118 28.63 4.13 16.02
CA GLY A 118 28.79 5.41 15.32
C GLY A 118 27.50 5.83 14.61
N GLU A 119 27.36 7.10 14.27
CA GLU A 119 26.21 7.57 13.46
C GLU A 119 26.48 7.31 11.98
N ARG A 120 26.20 6.07 11.56
CA ARG A 120 26.17 5.65 10.15
C ARG A 120 25.10 4.58 9.96
N GLN A 121 24.65 4.39 8.73
CA GLN A 121 23.79 3.25 8.42
C GLN A 121 24.55 1.94 8.66
N SER A 122 23.89 0.99 9.31
CA SER A 122 24.30 -0.42 9.35
C SER A 122 23.07 -1.32 9.41
N ARG A 123 23.23 -2.59 8.99
CA ARG A 123 22.19 -3.63 9.14
C ARG A 123 22.02 -4.01 10.62
N GLY A 124 23.14 -4.29 11.29
CA GLY A 124 23.23 -4.49 12.74
C GLY A 124 23.79 -3.29 13.51
N ARG A 125 23.12 -2.86 14.60
CA ARG A 125 23.54 -1.72 15.45
C ARG A 125 24.21 -2.13 16.76
N PHE A 126 23.62 -3.07 17.51
CA PHE A 126 24.03 -3.37 18.90
C PHE A 126 25.18 -4.37 19.03
N GLY A 127 25.69 -4.89 17.91
CA GLY A 127 26.73 -5.93 17.91
C GLY A 127 26.27 -7.21 18.62
N LEU A 128 24.97 -7.53 18.58
CA LEU A 128 24.33 -8.63 19.31
C LEU A 128 24.11 -9.89 18.46
N GLY A 129 23.70 -9.71 17.19
CA GLY A 129 23.27 -10.76 16.24
C GLY A 129 23.98 -12.11 16.33
N ALA A 130 25.19 -12.19 15.78
CA ALA A 130 25.97 -13.44 15.77
C ALA A 130 26.25 -14.03 17.17
N LYS A 131 26.28 -13.21 18.23
CA LYS A 131 26.45 -13.72 19.60
C LYS A 131 25.19 -14.36 20.13
N MET A 132 24.01 -13.90 19.70
CA MET A 132 22.76 -14.56 20.06
C MET A 132 22.65 -15.91 19.38
N VAL A 133 23.13 -16.04 18.14
CA VAL A 133 23.25 -17.35 17.49
C VAL A 133 24.16 -18.28 18.30
N LEU A 134 25.30 -17.78 18.79
CA LEU A 134 26.22 -18.53 19.65
C LEU A 134 25.62 -18.89 21.02
N ILE A 135 24.96 -17.95 21.69
CA ILE A 135 24.28 -18.22 22.98
C ILE A 135 23.17 -19.25 22.76
N TYR A 136 22.40 -19.13 21.67
CA TYR A 136 21.35 -20.08 21.33
C TYR A 136 21.92 -21.47 21.06
N SER A 137 22.93 -21.60 20.17
CA SER A 137 23.59 -22.87 19.86
C SER A 137 24.19 -23.54 21.09
N GLN A 138 24.84 -22.74 21.96
CA GLN A 138 25.43 -23.20 23.21
C GLN A 138 24.36 -23.71 24.18
N SER A 139 23.20 -23.06 24.23
CA SER A 139 22.11 -23.44 25.12
C SER A 139 21.31 -24.65 24.64
N THR A 140 21.30 -24.93 23.32
CA THR A 140 20.51 -26.04 22.76
C THR A 140 21.31 -27.33 22.62
N ILE A 141 22.51 -27.29 22.03
CA ILE A 141 23.32 -28.50 21.77
C ILE A 141 24.68 -28.42 22.46
N ARG A 142 25.18 -27.20 22.74
CA ARG A 142 26.51 -26.98 23.32
C ARG A 142 27.66 -27.52 22.44
N VAL A 143 27.56 -27.28 21.13
CA VAL A 143 28.67 -27.45 20.18
C VAL A 143 29.35 -26.09 19.99
N PRO A 144 30.70 -26.01 20.00
CA PRO A 144 31.40 -24.73 19.88
C PRO A 144 31.14 -24.09 18.51
N PHE A 145 31.06 -22.76 18.49
CA PHE A 145 31.03 -22.00 17.25
C PHE A 145 32.36 -22.14 16.53
N GLU A 146 32.33 -22.60 15.28
CA GLU A 146 33.52 -22.73 14.45
C GLU A 146 33.63 -21.52 13.51
N ILE A 147 34.76 -20.82 13.59
CA ILE A 147 35.00 -19.59 12.83
C ILE A 147 36.32 -19.74 12.09
N LYS A 148 36.26 -19.70 10.76
CA LYS A 148 37.43 -19.61 9.89
C LYS A 148 37.46 -18.24 9.25
N SER A 149 38.58 -17.54 9.30
CA SER A 149 38.68 -16.22 8.68
C SER A 149 40.04 -15.96 8.05
N ARG A 150 40.03 -15.40 6.85
CA ARG A 150 41.21 -15.05 6.08
C ARG A 150 41.10 -13.59 5.62
N VAL A 151 41.95 -12.75 6.19
CA VAL A 151 41.88 -11.28 6.01
C VAL A 151 42.24 -10.88 4.58
N ALA A 152 41.49 -9.94 4.02
CA ALA A 152 41.82 -9.28 2.76
C ALA A 152 42.91 -8.23 2.98
N VAL A 153 44.04 -8.36 2.28
CA VAL A 153 45.14 -7.37 2.31
C VAL A 153 44.94 -6.29 1.24
N SER A 154 44.39 -6.69 0.09
CA SER A 154 43.97 -5.79 -0.99
C SER A 154 42.81 -6.42 -1.75
N LYS A 155 42.23 -5.71 -2.74
CA LYS A 155 41.15 -6.25 -3.57
C LYS A 155 41.48 -7.57 -4.30
N LYS A 156 42.76 -7.89 -4.46
CA LYS A 156 43.24 -9.09 -5.19
C LYS A 156 44.14 -10.01 -4.35
N LYS A 157 44.46 -9.63 -3.11
CA LYS A 157 45.41 -10.37 -2.26
C LYS A 157 44.79 -10.65 -0.90
N SER A 158 44.87 -11.90 -0.49
CA SER A 158 44.48 -12.37 0.84
C SER A 158 45.72 -12.58 1.70
N ALA A 159 45.53 -12.58 3.03
CA ALA A 159 46.58 -12.96 3.98
C ALA A 159 47.07 -14.39 3.71
N GLU A 160 48.29 -14.71 4.11
CA GLU A 160 48.88 -16.05 3.90
C GLU A 160 48.29 -17.11 4.81
N SER A 161 47.75 -16.70 5.96
CA SER A 161 47.19 -17.59 6.98
C SER A 161 45.67 -17.46 7.09
N THR A 162 45.00 -18.59 7.30
CA THR A 162 43.61 -18.65 7.76
C THR A 162 43.60 -18.84 9.27
N SER A 163 42.88 -17.98 9.99
CA SER A 163 42.62 -18.13 11.42
C SER A 163 41.45 -19.09 11.62
N HIS A 164 41.57 -20.04 12.54
CA HIS A 164 40.51 -20.98 12.88
C HIS A 164 40.33 -20.98 14.40
N TYR A 165 39.11 -20.70 14.85
CA TYR A 165 38.72 -20.73 16.25
C TYR A 165 37.50 -21.62 16.44
N LYS A 166 37.52 -22.38 17.55
CA LYS A 166 36.33 -22.99 18.14
C LYS A 166 36.12 -22.35 19.50
N LEU A 167 34.96 -21.73 19.73
CA LEU A 167 34.71 -20.98 20.98
C LEU A 167 33.27 -21.07 21.47
N PHE A 168 33.13 -20.84 22.77
CA PHE A 168 31.89 -20.59 23.51
C PHE A 168 31.90 -19.17 24.10
N ILE A 169 30.78 -18.80 24.75
CA ILE A 169 30.70 -17.61 25.61
C ILE A 169 30.57 -18.08 27.07
N ASP A 170 31.45 -17.59 27.94
CA ASP A 170 31.21 -17.60 29.39
C ASP A 170 30.10 -16.58 29.68
N ILE A 171 28.89 -17.09 29.90
CA ILE A 171 27.67 -16.28 30.05
C ILE A 171 27.73 -15.43 31.31
N VAL A 172 28.34 -15.94 32.39
CA VAL A 172 28.44 -15.22 33.67
C VAL A 172 29.45 -14.07 33.55
N LYS A 173 30.60 -14.31 32.94
CA LYS A 173 31.65 -13.28 32.79
C LYS A 173 31.48 -12.38 31.56
N ASN A 174 30.60 -12.75 30.63
CA ASN A 174 30.50 -12.13 29.30
C ASN A 174 31.88 -12.06 28.60
N ALA A 175 32.54 -13.21 28.49
CA ALA A 175 33.88 -13.34 27.93
C ALA A 175 34.00 -14.57 27.00
N PRO A 176 34.89 -14.53 26.00
CA PRO A 176 35.15 -15.69 25.14
C PRO A 176 35.73 -16.85 25.94
N GLU A 177 35.23 -18.05 25.69
CA GLU A 177 35.83 -19.31 26.13
C GLU A 177 36.37 -20.05 24.89
N ILE A 178 37.69 -20.07 24.72
CA ILE A 178 38.33 -20.65 23.53
C ILE A 178 38.58 -22.13 23.76
N VAL A 179 38.02 -22.99 22.90
CA VAL A 179 38.19 -24.45 22.92
C VAL A 179 39.36 -24.88 22.05
N ASP A 180 39.48 -24.30 20.86
CA ASP A 180 40.56 -24.57 19.91
C ASP A 180 40.97 -23.28 19.19
N GLU A 181 42.26 -23.10 18.99
CA GLU A 181 42.86 -21.95 18.30
C GLU A 181 43.97 -22.44 17.38
N LYS A 182 43.77 -22.26 16.08
CA LYS A 182 44.71 -22.69 15.04
C LYS A 182 44.93 -21.60 14.00
N LYS A 183 46.12 -21.61 13.40
CA LYS A 183 46.43 -20.85 12.18
C LYS A 183 46.93 -21.80 11.11
N TYR A 184 46.23 -21.84 9.99
CA TYR A 184 46.65 -22.64 8.84
C TYR A 184 47.40 -21.77 7.83
N THR A 185 48.62 -22.19 7.46
CA THR A 185 49.46 -21.58 6.42
C THR A 185 49.73 -22.57 5.29
N GLY A 186 49.97 -22.09 4.06
CA GLY A 186 50.20 -22.94 2.88
C GLY A 186 48.91 -23.56 2.29
N GLN A 187 49.03 -24.45 1.30
CA GLN A 187 47.89 -25.13 0.64
C GLN A 187 47.27 -26.25 1.51
N SER A 188 46.95 -25.97 2.78
CA SER A 188 46.19 -26.91 3.61
C SER A 188 44.76 -27.02 3.08
N LYS A 189 44.14 -28.22 3.16
CA LYS A 189 42.71 -28.42 2.84
C LYS A 189 41.80 -27.54 3.69
N ASP A 190 42.20 -27.23 4.92
CA ASP A 190 41.46 -26.39 5.86
C ASP A 190 41.67 -24.88 5.62
N GLN A 191 42.53 -24.52 4.65
CA GLN A 191 42.73 -23.13 4.29
C GLN A 191 41.59 -22.64 3.40
N LEU A 192 40.87 -21.61 3.86
CA LEU A 192 39.91 -20.89 3.03
C LEU A 192 40.53 -20.44 1.70
N LYS A 193 39.85 -20.78 0.60
CA LYS A 193 40.14 -20.26 -0.74
C LYS A 193 39.68 -18.79 -0.79
N GLY A 194 40.59 -17.88 -1.16
CA GLY A 194 40.29 -16.45 -1.22
C GLY A 194 40.38 -15.75 0.14
N HIS A 195 39.74 -14.59 0.29
CA HIS A 195 39.56 -13.89 1.57
C HIS A 195 38.10 -14.00 2.01
N GLY A 196 37.83 -13.78 3.29
CA GLY A 196 36.48 -13.79 3.83
C GLY A 196 36.41 -14.50 5.19
N THR A 197 35.18 -14.74 5.64
CA THR A 197 34.88 -15.45 6.89
C THR A 197 33.88 -16.57 6.62
N GLU A 198 34.10 -17.72 7.24
CA GLU A 198 33.14 -18.81 7.35
C GLU A 198 32.79 -18.98 8.83
N VAL A 199 31.49 -18.95 9.13
CA VAL A 199 30.95 -19.16 10.47
C VAL A 199 30.02 -20.36 10.41
N SER A 200 30.33 -21.37 11.23
CA SER A 200 29.58 -22.62 11.32
C SER A 200 29.10 -22.85 12.75
N CYS A 201 27.84 -23.26 12.89
CA CYS A 201 27.22 -23.55 14.18
C CYS A 201 26.18 -24.66 14.10
N CYS A 202 26.02 -25.39 15.20
CA CYS A 202 24.95 -26.38 15.34
C CYS A 202 23.95 -25.92 16.39
N PHE A 203 22.66 -25.97 16.09
CA PHE A 203 21.60 -25.60 17.04
C PHE A 203 20.32 -26.43 16.83
N ALA A 204 19.47 -26.49 17.85
CA ALA A 204 18.15 -27.11 17.74
C ALA A 204 17.16 -26.11 17.12
N GLY A 205 16.48 -26.49 16.05
CA GLY A 205 15.51 -25.62 15.35
C GLY A 205 14.46 -26.44 14.59
N THR A 206 13.69 -25.81 13.70
CA THR A 206 12.72 -26.54 12.86
C THR A 206 12.82 -26.09 11.40
N TRP A 207 13.41 -26.91 10.53
CA TRP A 207 13.56 -26.64 9.10
C TRP A 207 12.23 -26.66 8.36
N SER A 208 11.41 -27.69 8.57
CA SER A 208 10.14 -27.90 7.85
C SER A 208 9.21 -26.67 7.89
N ARG A 209 9.14 -26.00 9.05
CA ARG A 209 8.37 -24.76 9.26
C ARG A 209 9.14 -23.50 8.87
N ALA A 210 10.46 -23.46 9.05
CA ALA A 210 11.27 -22.28 8.79
C ALA A 210 11.57 -22.07 7.30
N LYS A 211 11.57 -23.13 6.50
CA LYS A 211 12.01 -23.11 5.10
C LYS A 211 11.28 -22.07 4.25
N ARG A 212 9.97 -21.91 4.44
CA ARG A 212 9.18 -20.87 3.74
C ARG A 212 9.74 -19.47 3.98
N TYR A 213 9.98 -19.12 5.24
CA TYR A 213 10.51 -17.80 5.61
C TYR A 213 11.95 -17.59 5.13
N ILE A 214 12.75 -18.66 5.08
CA ILE A 214 14.12 -18.60 4.57
C ILE A 214 14.12 -18.36 3.06
N PHE A 215 13.28 -19.08 2.30
CA PHE A 215 13.15 -18.85 0.85
C PHE A 215 12.60 -17.46 0.55
N GLU A 216 11.56 -17.02 1.25
CA GLU A 216 11.00 -15.67 1.12
C GLU A 216 12.04 -14.59 1.46
N TYR A 217 12.86 -14.80 2.50
CA TYR A 217 13.97 -13.90 2.81
C TYR A 217 14.99 -13.81 1.69
N PHE A 218 15.40 -14.93 1.08
CA PHE A 218 16.35 -14.89 -0.02
C PHE A 218 15.76 -14.29 -1.30
N GLU A 219 14.46 -14.52 -1.57
CA GLU A 219 13.73 -13.85 -2.64
C GLU A 219 13.74 -12.33 -2.46
N GLU A 220 13.36 -11.82 -1.28
CA GLU A 220 13.37 -10.39 -0.99
C GLU A 220 14.80 -9.81 -0.89
N MET A 221 15.78 -10.60 -0.41
CA MET A 221 17.19 -10.22 -0.41
C MET A 221 17.72 -10.02 -1.82
N ALA A 222 17.33 -10.86 -2.79
CA ALA A 222 17.73 -10.70 -4.18
C ALA A 222 17.22 -9.36 -4.78
N VAL A 223 16.04 -8.90 -4.37
CA VAL A 223 15.48 -7.59 -4.78
C VAL A 223 16.34 -6.42 -4.26
N ILE A 224 16.73 -6.44 -2.97
CA ILE A 224 17.46 -5.32 -2.34
C ILE A 224 18.99 -5.41 -2.48
N THR A 225 19.51 -6.56 -2.85
CA THR A 225 20.93 -6.79 -3.14
C THR A 225 21.13 -7.44 -4.51
N PRO A 226 20.71 -6.80 -5.62
CA PRO A 226 20.85 -7.35 -6.97
C PRO A 226 22.31 -7.50 -7.42
N TYR A 227 23.26 -7.02 -6.62
CA TYR A 227 24.70 -7.12 -6.82
C TYR A 227 25.37 -8.25 -6.02
N ALA A 228 24.61 -8.97 -5.19
CA ALA A 228 25.08 -10.13 -4.44
C ALA A 228 24.73 -11.42 -5.17
N SER A 229 25.58 -12.43 -5.00
CA SER A 229 25.28 -13.80 -5.39
C SER A 229 25.09 -14.63 -4.12
N PHE A 230 24.07 -15.49 -4.10
CA PHE A 230 23.80 -16.43 -3.01
C PHE A 230 23.79 -17.86 -3.55
N SER A 231 24.54 -18.74 -2.91
CA SER A 231 24.52 -20.19 -3.17
C SER A 231 23.98 -20.89 -1.93
N ILE A 232 22.77 -21.42 -1.99
CA ILE A 232 22.04 -21.93 -0.83
C ILE A 232 21.85 -23.43 -0.97
N VAL A 233 22.52 -24.20 -0.11
CA VAL A 233 22.28 -25.64 0.05
C VAL A 233 21.32 -25.84 1.22
N THR A 234 20.28 -26.64 1.00
CA THR A 234 19.21 -26.87 1.99
C THR A 234 19.10 -28.35 2.32
N PRO A 235 18.49 -28.73 3.46
CA PRO A 235 18.24 -30.13 3.77
C PRO A 235 17.40 -30.87 2.73
N ASP A 236 16.45 -30.17 2.09
CA ASP A 236 15.52 -30.76 1.12
C ASP A 236 16.17 -30.98 -0.25
N ASN A 237 17.21 -30.20 -0.59
CA ASN A 237 17.85 -30.23 -1.90
C ASN A 237 19.39 -30.17 -1.76
N PRO A 238 20.10 -31.26 -2.13
CA PRO A 238 21.56 -31.28 -2.11
C PRO A 238 22.19 -30.39 -3.17
N GLU A 239 21.48 -30.08 -4.26
CA GLU A 239 21.95 -29.11 -5.26
C GLU A 239 21.74 -27.67 -4.76
N PRO A 240 22.75 -26.79 -4.93
CA PRO A 240 22.64 -25.42 -4.47
C PRO A 240 21.63 -24.63 -5.29
N ILE A 241 20.71 -23.95 -4.61
CA ILE A 241 19.85 -22.92 -5.20
C ILE A 241 20.70 -21.67 -5.37
N ILE A 242 20.91 -21.26 -6.62
CA ILE A 242 21.82 -20.15 -6.96
C ILE A 242 21.00 -18.92 -7.35
N HIS A 243 21.10 -17.87 -6.54
CA HIS A 243 20.70 -16.52 -6.94
C HIS A 243 21.93 -15.80 -7.49
N THR A 244 21.92 -15.53 -8.80
CA THR A 244 23.03 -14.84 -9.46
C THR A 244 22.84 -13.33 -9.44
N ARG A 245 23.91 -12.59 -9.19
CA ARG A 245 23.89 -11.13 -9.28
C ARG A 245 23.51 -10.66 -10.70
N LYS A 246 22.75 -9.57 -10.77
CA LYS A 246 22.36 -8.88 -12.02
C LYS A 246 23.10 -7.59 -12.24
N VAL A 247 23.53 -6.94 -11.17
CA VAL A 247 24.19 -5.64 -11.22
C VAL A 247 25.61 -5.75 -10.65
N ASN A 248 26.59 -5.10 -11.28
CA ASN A 248 27.98 -5.11 -10.82
C ASN A 248 28.40 -3.83 -10.10
N VAL A 249 27.42 -3.05 -9.64
CA VAL A 249 27.61 -1.75 -8.98
C VAL A 249 27.13 -1.84 -7.54
N VAL A 250 28.09 -1.89 -6.61
CA VAL A 250 27.81 -1.85 -5.17
C VAL A 250 27.53 -0.39 -4.74
N PRO A 251 26.51 -0.16 -3.89
CA PRO A 251 26.29 1.14 -3.26
C PRO A 251 27.53 1.66 -2.53
N ARG A 252 27.63 2.99 -2.42
CA ARG A 252 28.72 3.62 -1.67
C ARG A 252 28.61 3.28 -0.19
N SER A 253 29.68 2.74 0.40
CA SER A 253 29.74 2.47 1.83
C SER A 253 29.44 3.72 2.68
N PRO A 254 28.62 3.59 3.73
CA PRO A 254 28.25 4.72 4.57
C PRO A 254 29.44 5.22 5.39
N ILE A 255 29.55 6.54 5.52
CA ILE A 255 30.64 7.18 6.28
C ILE A 255 30.14 7.55 7.68
N GLU A 256 30.97 7.35 8.69
CA GLU A 256 30.67 7.82 10.04
C GLU A 256 30.68 9.35 10.10
N VAL A 257 29.61 9.92 10.63
CA VAL A 257 29.46 11.36 10.80
C VAL A 257 29.27 11.72 12.28
N PRO A 258 29.57 12.97 12.69
CA PRO A 258 29.30 13.43 14.05
C PRO A 258 27.79 13.40 14.39
N LEU A 259 27.43 13.64 15.64
CA LEU A 259 26.01 13.70 16.03
C LEU A 259 25.32 14.93 15.44
N HIS A 260 24.01 14.83 15.21
CA HIS A 260 23.22 15.99 14.84
C HIS A 260 22.67 16.68 16.10
N PRO A 261 22.64 18.03 16.17
CA PRO A 261 22.18 18.75 17.37
C PRO A 261 20.74 18.42 17.77
N ILE A 262 19.82 18.49 16.79
CA ILE A 262 18.46 17.97 16.95
C ILE A 262 18.61 16.48 17.20
N GLY A 263 18.04 15.95 18.29
CA GLY A 263 18.11 14.52 18.65
C GLY A 263 19.18 14.14 19.68
N THR A 264 20.11 15.04 20.00
CA THR A 264 21.13 14.77 21.02
C THR A 264 20.53 14.82 22.43
N ASP A 265 20.71 13.75 23.20
CA ASP A 265 20.31 13.70 24.61
C ASP A 265 21.43 14.19 25.58
N ILE A 266 21.10 14.34 26.87
CA ILE A 266 22.06 14.81 27.89
C ILE A 266 23.23 13.85 28.06
N ASN A 267 23.00 12.54 27.96
CA ASN A 267 24.02 11.51 28.18
C ASN A 267 24.98 11.43 27.00
N GLN A 268 24.47 11.53 25.77
CA GLN A 268 25.21 11.67 24.54
C GLN A 268 26.06 12.93 24.57
N LEU A 269 25.48 14.08 24.97
CA LEU A 269 26.23 15.32 25.12
C LEU A 269 27.34 15.18 26.18
N LYS A 270 27.05 14.59 27.35
CA LYS A 270 28.07 14.30 28.40
C LYS A 270 29.18 13.38 27.86
N SER A 271 28.83 12.36 27.09
CA SER A 271 29.78 11.45 26.43
C SER A 271 30.64 12.19 25.39
N GLU A 272 30.06 13.09 24.60
CA GLU A 272 30.82 13.89 23.64
C GLU A 272 31.75 14.89 24.34
N ILE A 273 31.31 15.47 25.47
CA ILE A 273 32.14 16.33 26.30
C ILE A 273 33.30 15.55 26.93
N SER A 274 33.10 14.31 27.38
CA SER A 274 34.19 13.50 27.94
C SER A 274 35.22 13.09 26.88
N ARG A 275 34.80 12.94 25.63
CA ARG A 275 35.66 12.59 24.48
C ARG A 275 36.34 13.81 23.85
N THR A 276 35.86 15.03 24.12
CA THR A 276 36.38 16.22 23.45
C THR A 276 37.75 16.64 23.96
N SER A 277 38.60 17.08 23.03
CA SER A 277 39.85 17.78 23.31
C SER A 277 39.74 19.31 23.15
N GLN A 278 38.55 19.82 22.81
CA GLN A 278 38.37 21.24 22.52
C GLN A 278 38.29 22.09 23.79
N LYS A 279 38.97 23.24 23.79
CA LYS A 279 39.04 24.15 24.95
C LYS A 279 37.91 25.19 24.97
N THR A 280 37.22 25.39 23.86
CA THR A 280 36.16 26.40 23.71
C THR A 280 34.85 25.74 23.29
N MET A 281 33.73 26.30 23.75
CA MET A 281 32.39 25.83 23.37
C MET A 281 32.09 26.05 21.89
N SER A 282 32.61 27.13 21.30
CA SER A 282 32.42 27.39 19.86
C SER A 282 33.05 26.29 19.00
N ASP A 283 34.29 25.88 19.31
CA ASP A 283 34.97 24.85 18.53
C ASP A 283 34.45 23.45 18.83
N PHE A 284 34.03 23.21 20.07
CA PHE A 284 33.32 21.98 20.44
C PHE A 284 32.07 21.77 19.58
N LEU A 285 31.19 22.77 19.52
CA LEU A 285 29.96 22.67 18.74
C LEU A 285 30.22 22.45 17.24
N LYS A 286 31.25 23.09 16.68
CA LYS A 286 31.60 22.94 15.25
C LYS A 286 32.21 21.57 14.91
N LYS A 287 32.98 20.97 15.81
CA LYS A 287 33.69 19.70 15.55
C LYS A 287 32.88 18.46 15.91
N HIS A 288 32.14 18.49 17.02
CA HIS A 288 31.41 17.33 17.52
C HIS A 288 29.99 17.21 16.96
N PHE A 289 29.45 18.27 16.34
CA PHE A 289 28.12 18.24 15.77
C PHE A 289 28.09 18.59 14.29
N GLN A 290 27.19 17.92 13.56
CA GLN A 290 26.95 18.18 12.16
C GLN A 290 26.27 19.53 11.94
N ARG A 291 26.56 20.12 10.77
CA ARG A 291 25.85 21.31 10.24
C ARG A 291 25.90 22.55 11.16
N ILE A 292 26.88 22.62 12.07
CA ILE A 292 27.16 23.82 12.87
C ILE A 292 28.34 24.58 12.26
N GLY A 293 28.05 25.78 11.72
CA GLY A 293 29.08 26.77 11.39
C GLY A 293 29.23 27.83 12.48
N ASP A 294 30.11 28.81 12.28
CA ASP A 294 30.36 29.86 13.28
C ASP A 294 29.10 30.65 13.65
N LYS A 295 28.27 30.99 12.66
CA LYS A 295 27.01 31.73 12.87
C LYS A 295 26.03 30.92 13.73
N THR A 296 25.83 29.64 13.39
CA THR A 296 24.92 28.74 14.10
C THR A 296 25.43 28.46 15.52
N ALA A 297 26.74 28.25 15.70
CA ALA A 297 27.34 28.07 17.02
C ALA A 297 27.12 29.31 17.90
N ALA A 298 27.36 30.51 17.37
CA ALA A 298 27.13 31.76 18.09
C ALA A 298 25.65 31.94 18.47
N GLU A 299 24.73 31.58 17.58
CA GLU A 299 23.28 31.63 17.84
C GLU A 299 22.86 30.66 18.95
N VAL A 300 23.30 29.40 18.88
CA VAL A 300 23.05 28.37 19.90
C VAL A 300 23.57 28.81 21.27
N LEU A 301 24.80 29.34 21.33
CA LEU A 301 25.42 29.80 22.56
C LEU A 301 24.74 31.04 23.14
N LYS A 302 24.30 31.96 22.27
CA LYS A 302 23.52 33.14 22.67
C LYS A 302 22.19 32.76 23.28
N ILE A 303 21.43 31.83 22.68
CA ILE A 303 20.13 31.38 23.19
C ILE A 303 20.28 30.60 24.50
N SER A 304 21.27 29.71 24.56
CA SER A 304 21.56 28.93 25.79
C SER A 304 22.20 29.75 26.91
N LYS A 305 22.63 30.99 26.62
CA LYS A 305 23.35 31.89 27.54
C LYS A 305 24.63 31.25 28.09
N ILE A 306 25.42 30.66 27.19
CA ILE A 306 26.72 30.06 27.48
C ILE A 306 27.79 30.90 26.76
N SER A 307 28.89 31.19 27.44
CA SER A 307 29.97 31.98 26.85
C SER A 307 30.76 31.15 25.82
N PRO A 308 31.08 31.70 24.63
CA PRO A 308 31.75 30.94 23.57
C PRO A 308 33.15 30.41 23.92
N SER A 309 33.85 31.10 24.82
CA SER A 309 35.19 30.75 25.30
C SER A 309 35.19 29.79 26.49
N LYS A 310 34.01 29.42 27.04
CA LYS A 310 33.92 28.47 28.14
C LYS A 310 34.48 27.11 27.72
N ASN A 311 35.11 26.42 28.66
CA ASN A 311 35.56 25.05 28.46
C ASN A 311 34.35 24.08 28.54
N PRO A 312 34.11 23.22 27.53
CA PRO A 312 33.02 22.24 27.53
C PRO A 312 33.01 21.32 28.76
N GLN A 313 34.18 20.93 29.27
CA GLN A 313 34.29 20.05 30.45
C GLN A 313 33.87 20.72 31.77
N LYS A 314 33.75 22.05 31.77
CA LYS A 314 33.34 22.84 32.94
C LYS A 314 31.87 23.31 32.86
N LEU A 315 31.07 22.68 31.99
CA LEU A 315 29.63 22.96 31.91
C LEU A 315 28.91 22.41 33.15
N ASP A 316 28.05 23.24 33.74
CA ASP A 316 27.16 22.80 34.82
C ASP A 316 25.93 22.04 34.26
N GLU A 317 25.20 21.33 35.13
CA GLU A 317 24.02 20.59 34.68
C GLU A 317 22.87 21.47 34.17
N MET A 318 22.76 22.70 34.67
CA MET A 318 21.76 23.66 34.21
C MET A 318 22.08 24.18 32.80
N GLU A 319 23.36 24.38 32.50
CA GLU A 319 23.90 24.76 31.21
C GLU A 319 23.75 23.63 30.20
N LEU A 320 24.00 22.38 30.59
CA LEU A 320 23.72 21.21 29.74
C LEU A 320 22.24 21.16 29.33
N ARG A 321 21.34 21.32 30.31
CA ARG A 321 19.89 21.36 30.06
C ARG A 321 19.50 22.54 29.16
N ARG A 322 20.08 23.73 29.39
CA ARG A 322 19.86 24.91 28.53
C ARG A 322 20.38 24.67 27.11
N LEU A 323 21.55 24.07 26.94
CA LEU A 323 22.10 23.82 25.61
C LEU A 323 21.18 22.92 24.77
N ILE A 324 20.62 21.86 25.36
CA ILE A 324 19.73 20.92 24.67
C ILE A 324 18.32 21.49 24.49
N HIS A 325 17.65 21.87 25.57
CA HIS A 325 16.23 22.24 25.53
C HIS A 325 15.99 23.64 24.97
N GLU A 326 16.96 24.55 25.11
CA GLU A 326 16.86 25.90 24.56
C GLU A 326 17.67 26.01 23.27
N GLY A 327 18.96 25.67 23.30
CA GLY A 327 19.86 25.82 22.16
C GLY A 327 19.48 24.93 20.97
N PHE A 328 19.48 23.61 21.16
CA PHE A 328 19.26 22.64 20.06
C PHE A 328 17.81 22.54 19.59
N THR A 329 16.84 22.94 20.41
CA THR A 329 15.41 22.86 20.05
C THR A 329 14.91 24.13 19.34
N LYS A 330 15.39 25.32 19.74
CA LYS A 330 14.89 26.59 19.19
C LYS A 330 15.63 27.06 17.95
N VAL A 331 16.90 26.70 17.80
CA VAL A 331 17.69 27.04 16.61
C VAL A 331 17.28 26.17 15.42
N LYS A 332 17.20 26.77 14.24
CA LYS A 332 16.95 26.05 12.99
C LYS A 332 18.26 25.51 12.43
N PHE A 333 18.39 24.19 12.40
CA PHE A 333 19.53 23.50 11.80
C PHE A 333 19.23 23.08 10.36
N PHE A 334 20.29 22.94 9.55
CA PHE A 334 20.18 22.25 8.27
C PHE A 334 20.00 20.75 8.49
N PRO A 335 19.34 20.03 7.57
CA PRO A 335 19.28 18.58 7.64
C PRO A 335 20.68 17.94 7.72
N PRO A 336 20.83 16.81 8.44
CA PRO A 336 22.07 16.05 8.54
C PRO A 336 22.60 15.63 7.17
N ASP A 337 23.90 15.34 7.10
CA ASP A 337 24.52 14.95 5.84
C ASP A 337 24.09 13.54 5.42
N GLY A 338 23.63 13.38 4.18
CA GLY A 338 23.20 12.08 3.64
C GLY A 338 24.34 11.10 3.38
N LYS A 339 25.61 11.53 3.51
CA LYS A 339 26.78 10.67 3.31
C LYS A 339 26.92 9.54 4.34
N CYS A 340 26.22 9.65 5.47
CA CYS A 340 26.14 8.58 6.45
C CYS A 340 25.17 7.47 6.06
N LEU A 341 24.44 7.67 4.96
CA LEU A 341 23.53 6.71 4.36
C LEU A 341 24.15 6.11 3.10
N SER A 342 23.73 4.90 2.82
CA SER A 342 24.05 4.05 1.68
C SER A 342 22.71 3.51 1.11
N PRO A 343 21.91 4.38 0.47
CA PRO A 343 20.73 3.95 -0.29
C PRO A 343 21.14 3.00 -1.41
N LEU A 344 20.24 2.11 -1.81
CA LEU A 344 20.50 1.18 -2.91
C LEU A 344 20.60 1.92 -4.24
N GLY A 345 19.77 2.96 -4.42
CA GLY A 345 19.60 3.69 -5.66
C GLY A 345 18.43 3.15 -6.47
N HIS A 346 17.71 4.08 -7.11
CA HIS A 346 16.52 3.78 -7.90
C HIS A 346 16.75 2.73 -9.01
N GLU A 347 17.85 2.82 -9.76
CA GLU A 347 18.20 1.88 -10.84
C GLU A 347 18.39 0.44 -10.33
N ASN A 348 19.13 0.28 -9.24
CA ASN A 348 19.39 -1.03 -8.65
C ASN A 348 18.11 -1.65 -8.07
N LEU A 349 17.27 -0.85 -7.39
CA LEU A 349 16.00 -1.32 -6.84
C LEU A 349 15.03 -1.75 -7.95
N GLU A 350 15.02 -1.02 -9.07
CA GLU A 350 14.23 -1.35 -10.26
C GLU A 350 14.70 -2.66 -10.92
N ALA A 351 16.02 -2.82 -11.09
CA ALA A 351 16.59 -4.05 -11.64
C ALA A 351 16.31 -5.27 -10.75
N GLY A 352 16.45 -5.14 -9.43
CA GLY A 352 16.16 -6.22 -8.49
C GLY A 352 14.68 -6.63 -8.49
N LEU A 353 13.77 -5.66 -8.53
CA LEU A 353 12.33 -5.96 -8.57
C LEU A 353 11.92 -6.62 -9.88
N GLN A 354 12.49 -6.18 -11.00
CA GLN A 354 12.20 -6.74 -12.31
C GLN A 354 12.70 -8.18 -12.44
N ASP A 355 13.90 -8.48 -11.94
CA ASP A 355 14.52 -9.80 -12.05
C ASP A 355 13.80 -10.86 -11.21
N VAL A 356 13.43 -10.53 -9.99
CA VAL A 356 12.83 -11.50 -9.05
C VAL A 356 11.38 -11.80 -9.40
N TYR A 357 10.60 -10.80 -9.83
CA TYR A 357 9.16 -10.96 -10.06
C TYR A 357 8.73 -10.93 -11.52
N ASN A 358 9.67 -10.85 -12.48
CA ASN A 358 9.38 -10.83 -13.92
C ASN A 358 8.29 -9.81 -14.32
N THR A 359 8.35 -8.61 -13.75
CA THR A 359 7.31 -7.59 -13.94
C THR A 359 7.31 -7.02 -15.35
N GLU A 360 6.13 -6.77 -15.92
CA GLU A 360 5.97 -6.18 -17.26
C GLU A 360 6.42 -4.72 -17.30
N PHE A 361 6.22 -4.02 -16.19
CA PHE A 361 6.61 -2.63 -16.02
C PHE A 361 7.07 -2.42 -14.58
N THR A 362 8.29 -1.87 -14.43
CA THR A 362 8.78 -1.37 -13.16
C THR A 362 9.05 0.12 -13.26
N CYS A 363 8.87 0.82 -12.14
CA CYS A 363 9.38 2.17 -11.99
C CYS A 363 9.83 2.44 -10.56
N SER A 364 10.96 3.13 -10.43
CA SER A 364 11.55 3.48 -9.13
C SER A 364 11.64 4.99 -8.89
N GLU A 365 11.69 5.39 -7.62
CA GLU A 365 11.93 6.76 -7.16
C GLU A 365 12.73 6.76 -5.85
N THR A 366 13.71 7.66 -5.76
CA THR A 366 14.49 7.91 -4.54
C THR A 366 14.30 9.37 -4.12
N ARG A 367 13.95 9.59 -2.85
CA ARG A 367 13.86 10.95 -2.25
C ARG A 367 15.24 11.44 -1.83
N PRO A 368 15.47 12.77 -1.73
CA PRO A 368 16.65 13.29 -1.07
C PRO A 368 16.66 12.91 0.42
N PRO A 369 17.84 12.83 1.07
CA PRO A 369 17.94 12.61 2.50
C PRO A 369 17.16 13.67 3.29
N SER A 370 16.42 13.20 4.30
CA SER A 370 15.67 13.99 5.27
C SER A 370 16.13 13.62 6.68
N SER A 371 15.48 14.14 7.71
CA SER A 371 15.78 13.80 9.10
C SER A 371 14.56 13.71 9.98
N TYR A 372 14.61 12.79 10.94
CA TYR A 372 13.64 12.68 12.02
C TYR A 372 14.42 12.56 13.33
N SER A 373 14.04 13.30 14.37
CA SER A 373 14.70 13.25 15.69
C SER A 373 16.24 13.26 15.64
N GLY A 374 16.85 13.98 14.69
CA GLY A 374 18.30 14.03 14.51
C GLY A 374 18.96 12.99 13.62
N HIS A 375 18.26 11.91 13.31
CA HIS A 375 18.79 10.85 12.47
C HIS A 375 18.48 11.15 11.01
N ALA A 376 19.51 11.05 10.16
CA ALA A 376 19.34 11.14 8.72
C ALA A 376 18.60 9.91 8.21
N PHE A 377 17.62 10.09 7.34
CA PHE A 377 16.95 8.99 6.67
C PHE A 377 16.66 9.31 5.20
N GLN A 378 16.47 8.27 4.40
CA GLN A 378 16.14 8.38 2.99
C GLN A 378 15.16 7.26 2.62
N VAL A 379 14.24 7.56 1.70
CA VAL A 379 13.19 6.64 1.27
C VAL A 379 13.32 6.37 -0.23
N GLU A 380 13.26 5.09 -0.59
CA GLU A 380 13.28 4.58 -1.95
C GLU A 380 12.05 3.71 -2.17
N VAL A 381 11.42 3.84 -3.33
CA VAL A 381 10.20 3.12 -3.68
C VAL A 381 10.32 2.63 -5.11
N ALA A 382 10.04 1.36 -5.35
CA ALA A 382 9.78 0.80 -6.66
C ALA A 382 8.35 0.23 -6.72
N ILE A 383 7.70 0.41 -7.86
CA ILE A 383 6.38 -0.15 -8.17
C ILE A 383 6.51 -0.99 -9.42
N GLY A 384 6.18 -2.28 -9.29
CA GLY A 384 6.03 -3.23 -10.38
C GLY A 384 4.55 -3.41 -10.75
N TYR A 385 4.30 -3.69 -12.02
CA TYR A 385 2.99 -4.10 -12.55
C TYR A 385 3.11 -5.43 -13.28
N GLY A 386 2.15 -6.32 -13.06
CA GLY A 386 2.18 -7.70 -13.53
C GLY A 386 3.06 -8.59 -12.65
N GLY A 387 3.74 -9.54 -13.27
CA GLY A 387 4.66 -10.47 -12.63
C GLY A 387 4.04 -11.83 -12.34
N GLU A 388 4.90 -12.86 -12.34
CA GLU A 388 4.49 -14.24 -12.07
C GLU A 388 4.15 -14.43 -10.58
N GLY A 389 3.03 -15.10 -10.29
CA GLY A 389 2.58 -15.35 -8.92
C GLY A 389 2.08 -14.14 -8.14
N ASN A 390 1.93 -12.98 -8.79
CA ASN A 390 1.37 -11.78 -8.17
C ASN A 390 -0.16 -11.76 -8.27
N SER A 391 -0.83 -12.12 -7.18
CA SER A 391 -2.30 -12.08 -7.09
C SER A 391 -2.78 -10.81 -6.39
N PRO A 392 -3.96 -10.27 -6.78
CA PRO A 392 -4.56 -9.17 -6.06
C PRO A 392 -4.82 -9.54 -4.58
N PRO A 393 -4.78 -8.58 -3.64
CA PRO A 393 -4.74 -7.14 -3.87
C PRO A 393 -3.37 -6.60 -4.37
N TYR A 394 -2.27 -6.84 -3.66
CA TYR A 394 -0.93 -6.45 -4.11
C TYR A 394 0.14 -7.17 -3.30
N LYS A 395 1.34 -7.38 -3.87
CA LYS A 395 2.51 -7.86 -3.13
C LYS A 395 3.29 -6.67 -2.54
N LEU A 396 3.64 -6.74 -1.26
CA LEU A 396 4.39 -5.70 -0.55
C LEU A 396 5.70 -6.25 0.01
N VAL A 397 6.80 -5.72 -0.50
CA VAL A 397 8.16 -6.03 -0.07
C VAL A 397 8.72 -4.82 0.69
N ARG A 398 9.08 -5.01 1.95
CA ARG A 398 9.50 -3.93 2.86
C ARG A 398 10.96 -4.10 3.25
N PHE A 399 11.73 -3.01 3.18
CA PHE A 399 13.12 -3.00 3.58
C PHE A 399 13.43 -1.91 4.59
N ALA A 400 14.22 -2.26 5.61
CA ALA A 400 14.84 -1.32 6.53
C ALA A 400 16.36 -1.52 6.53
N ASN A 401 17.12 -0.46 6.23
CA ASN A 401 18.58 -0.51 6.14
C ASN A 401 19.15 -1.61 5.22
N ARG A 402 18.42 -1.96 4.15
CA ARG A 402 18.72 -3.07 3.24
C ARG A 402 18.56 -4.46 3.86
N ILE A 403 17.62 -4.58 4.79
CA ILE A 403 17.15 -5.84 5.38
C ILE A 403 15.66 -5.99 5.07
N PRO A 404 15.23 -7.14 4.52
CA PRO A 404 13.83 -7.48 4.33
C PRO A 404 13.07 -7.64 5.65
N LEU A 405 11.84 -7.16 5.68
CA LEU A 405 10.95 -7.24 6.83
C LEU A 405 9.78 -8.17 6.51
N LEU A 406 9.87 -9.44 6.92
CA LEU A 406 8.83 -10.44 6.65
C LEU A 406 7.64 -10.36 7.60
N PHE A 407 7.88 -10.08 8.89
CA PHE A 407 6.85 -10.10 9.93
C PHE A 407 6.27 -8.71 10.23
N GLY A 408 5.13 -8.63 10.90
CA GLY A 408 4.56 -7.38 11.41
C GLY A 408 3.95 -6.43 10.36
N GLU A 409 3.65 -6.93 9.15
CA GLU A 409 3.19 -6.11 8.01
C GLU A 409 1.93 -5.27 8.34
N GLY A 410 0.98 -5.82 9.10
CA GLY A 410 -0.28 -5.14 9.45
C GLY A 410 -0.11 -3.85 10.25
N ASN A 411 0.95 -3.74 11.05
CA ASN A 411 1.22 -2.57 11.89
C ASN A 411 2.19 -1.57 11.25
N ASP A 412 2.82 -1.94 10.13
CA ASP A 412 3.91 -1.19 9.53
C ASP A 412 3.45 0.14 8.92
N LEU A 413 4.27 1.17 9.15
CA LEU A 413 4.07 2.50 8.57
C LEU A 413 3.93 2.47 7.03
N ILE A 414 4.67 1.58 6.35
CA ILE A 414 4.69 1.46 4.89
C ILE A 414 3.32 1.04 4.37
N LYS A 415 2.77 -0.07 4.88
CA LYS A 415 1.46 -0.59 4.47
C LYS A 415 0.36 0.45 4.68
N LYS A 416 0.30 1.02 5.89
CA LYS A 416 -0.66 2.09 6.22
C LYS A 416 -0.53 3.30 5.30
N THR A 417 0.69 3.64 4.88
CA THR A 417 0.92 4.76 3.95
C THR A 417 0.43 4.42 2.54
N ILE A 418 0.67 3.20 2.04
CA ILE A 418 0.19 2.74 0.72
C ILE A 418 -1.34 2.75 0.68
N GLU A 419 -1.99 2.18 1.70
CA GLU A 419 -3.46 2.11 1.80
C GLU A 419 -4.11 3.49 1.96
N SER A 420 -3.41 4.45 2.60
CA SER A 420 -3.90 5.83 2.73
C SER A 420 -3.89 6.64 1.41
N ILE A 421 -3.32 6.11 0.34
CA ILE A 421 -3.25 6.78 -0.97
C ILE A 421 -4.43 6.30 -1.82
N ASN A 422 -5.17 7.25 -2.40
CA ASN A 422 -6.20 6.91 -3.37
C ASN A 422 -5.57 6.54 -4.74
N TRP A 423 -5.43 5.24 -5.01
CA TRP A 423 -4.80 4.70 -6.21
C TRP A 423 -5.60 4.89 -7.49
N SER A 424 -6.91 5.11 -7.40
CA SER A 424 -7.76 5.42 -8.57
C SER A 424 -7.29 6.67 -9.33
N ASN A 425 -6.69 7.63 -8.61
CA ASN A 425 -6.07 8.82 -9.20
C ASN A 425 -4.94 8.45 -10.16
N TYR A 426 -4.22 7.35 -9.88
CA TYR A 426 -3.14 6.79 -10.69
C TYR A 426 -3.61 5.79 -11.73
N LYS A 427 -4.93 5.67 -11.94
CA LYS A 427 -5.56 4.75 -12.90
C LYS A 427 -5.33 3.27 -12.58
N SER A 428 -5.06 2.99 -11.31
CA SER A 428 -4.89 1.64 -10.78
C SER A 428 -5.82 1.36 -9.60
N ASN A 429 -6.11 0.07 -9.37
CA ASN A 429 -6.89 -0.43 -8.26
C ASN A 429 -6.11 -1.48 -7.48
N LEU A 430 -5.85 -1.22 -6.18
CA LEU A 430 -5.15 -2.15 -5.31
C LEU A 430 -5.85 -3.49 -5.12
N ASN A 431 -7.13 -3.66 -5.46
CA ASN A 431 -7.81 -4.95 -5.25
C ASN A 431 -7.89 -5.81 -6.52
N ASN A 432 -7.59 -5.23 -7.68
CA ASN A 432 -7.82 -5.89 -8.97
C ASN A 432 -6.56 -5.91 -9.84
N ASP A 433 -5.69 -4.92 -9.69
CA ASP A 433 -4.50 -4.80 -10.52
C ASP A 433 -3.33 -5.57 -9.88
N PRO A 434 -2.54 -6.33 -10.66
CA PRO A 434 -1.37 -7.04 -10.16
C PRO A 434 -0.24 -6.04 -9.88
N LEU A 435 -0.23 -5.46 -8.68
CA LEU A 435 0.78 -4.48 -8.25
C LEU A 435 1.77 -5.08 -7.27
N ILE A 436 3.04 -4.69 -7.40
CA ILE A 436 4.10 -5.04 -6.47
C ILE A 436 4.74 -3.75 -5.97
N PHE A 437 4.86 -3.59 -4.65
CA PHE A 437 5.52 -2.46 -4.02
C PHE A 437 6.81 -2.93 -3.35
N ALA A 438 7.95 -2.39 -3.73
CA ALA A 438 9.19 -2.50 -2.98
C ALA A 438 9.53 -1.16 -2.35
N VAL A 439 9.58 -1.11 -1.01
CA VAL A 439 9.82 0.13 -0.27
C VAL A 439 11.02 -0.05 0.64
N SER A 440 12.04 0.78 0.46
CA SER A 440 13.26 0.78 1.27
C SER A 440 13.39 2.07 2.08
N LEU A 441 13.46 1.91 3.41
CA LEU A 441 13.81 2.97 4.35
C LEU A 441 15.25 2.77 4.81
N VAL A 442 16.07 3.79 4.62
CA VAL A 442 17.48 3.80 5.03
C VAL A 442 17.70 4.91 6.05
N SER A 443 18.36 4.61 7.17
CA SER A 443 18.62 5.57 8.24
C SER A 443 19.80 5.17 9.15
N THR A 444 20.40 6.12 9.88
CA THR A 444 21.34 5.79 10.97
C THR A 444 20.66 5.10 12.15
N LYS A 445 19.35 5.37 12.34
CA LYS A 445 18.49 4.68 13.29
C LYS A 445 17.15 4.42 12.62
N ILE A 446 16.65 3.19 12.65
CA ILE A 446 15.28 2.90 12.23
C ILE A 446 14.39 2.90 13.49
N PRO A 447 13.22 3.56 13.48
CA PRO A 447 12.33 3.60 14.63
C PRO A 447 11.53 2.29 14.72
N PHE A 448 12.18 1.22 15.16
CA PHE A 448 11.49 -0.01 15.53
C PHE A 448 10.85 0.15 16.91
N PRO A 449 9.56 -0.17 17.10
CA PRO A 449 8.92 -0.13 18.41
C PRO A 449 9.37 -1.30 19.30
N GLU A 450 9.68 -2.44 18.70
CA GLU A 450 10.17 -3.64 19.35
C GLU A 450 11.64 -3.93 19.01
N THR A 451 12.31 -4.70 19.85
CA THR A 451 13.71 -5.11 19.64
C THR A 451 13.89 -6.13 18.51
N SER A 452 12.81 -6.84 18.15
CA SER A 452 12.72 -7.85 17.09
C SER A 452 12.89 -7.31 15.66
N LYS A 453 12.77 -5.98 15.48
CA LYS A 453 12.90 -5.27 14.18
C LYS A 453 11.94 -5.75 13.09
N GLU A 454 10.67 -5.98 13.41
CA GLU A 454 9.70 -6.53 12.44
C GLU A 454 9.01 -5.45 11.58
N TYR A 455 8.68 -4.31 12.17
CA TYR A 455 7.95 -3.25 11.48
C TYR A 455 8.40 -1.86 11.91
N ILE A 456 8.24 -0.90 11.01
CA ILE A 456 8.63 0.50 11.22
C ILE A 456 7.49 1.23 11.95
N ALA A 457 7.81 1.89 13.06
CA ALA A 457 6.84 2.66 13.83
C ALA A 457 6.32 3.89 13.06
N GLU A 458 5.15 4.37 13.48
CA GLU A 458 4.52 5.55 12.87
C GLU A 458 5.25 6.84 13.27
N VAL A 459 6.11 7.32 12.37
CA VAL A 459 6.79 8.61 12.48
C VAL A 459 6.31 9.52 11.35
N ASP A 460 5.78 10.70 11.69
CA ASP A 460 5.14 11.60 10.72
C ASP A 460 6.10 12.14 9.67
N GLU A 461 7.36 12.44 10.03
CA GLU A 461 8.38 12.90 9.09
C GLU A 461 8.67 11.82 8.03
N ILE A 462 8.76 10.57 8.45
CA ILE A 462 9.00 9.42 7.56
C ILE A 462 7.77 9.18 6.70
N ARG A 463 6.57 9.15 7.30
CA ARG A 463 5.28 8.99 6.61
C ARG A 463 5.12 10.00 5.47
N LYS A 464 5.42 11.27 5.76
CA LYS A 464 5.29 12.37 4.79
C LYS A 464 6.22 12.18 3.60
N GLU A 465 7.49 11.87 3.85
CA GLU A 465 8.46 11.64 2.76
C GLU A 465 8.15 10.37 1.96
N LEU A 466 7.72 9.29 2.63
CA LEU A 466 7.29 8.06 1.98
C LEU A 466 6.07 8.29 1.08
N ARG A 467 5.04 8.99 1.58
CA ARG A 467 3.85 9.34 0.79
C ARG A 467 4.22 10.15 -0.45
N LEU A 468 5.13 11.12 -0.32
CA LEU A 468 5.61 11.91 -1.47
C LEU A 468 6.37 11.06 -2.49
N CYS A 469 7.15 10.08 -2.02
CA CYS A 469 7.87 9.13 -2.86
C CYS A 469 6.89 8.24 -3.66
N LEU A 470 5.95 7.59 -2.97
CA LEU A 470 4.90 6.75 -3.56
C LEU A 470 4.07 7.52 -4.58
N GLN A 471 3.66 8.75 -4.27
CA GLN A 471 2.92 9.58 -5.23
C GLN A 471 3.73 9.92 -6.49
N LYS A 472 5.06 10.05 -6.37
CA LYS A 472 5.94 10.31 -7.51
C LYS A 472 6.09 9.08 -8.39
N ALA A 473 6.28 7.90 -7.79
CA ALA A 473 6.29 6.62 -8.51
C ALA A 473 4.91 6.32 -9.13
N GLY A 474 3.81 6.55 -8.40
CA GLY A 474 2.43 6.40 -8.91
C GLY A 474 2.13 7.27 -10.13
N ARG A 475 2.74 8.47 -10.26
CA ARG A 475 2.64 9.27 -11.49
C ARG A 475 3.34 8.64 -12.69
N LYS A 476 4.38 7.81 -12.48
CA LYS A 476 5.02 7.02 -13.54
C LYS A 476 4.10 5.86 -13.93
N LEU A 477 3.59 5.10 -12.96
CA LEU A 477 2.60 4.04 -13.18
C LEU A 477 1.38 4.54 -13.97
N MET A 478 0.84 5.71 -13.61
CA MET A 478 -0.29 6.31 -14.33
C MET A 478 -0.03 6.53 -15.83
N ARG A 479 1.22 6.84 -16.21
CA ARG A 479 1.57 7.03 -17.63
C ARG A 479 1.55 5.70 -18.37
N PHE A 480 2.08 4.64 -17.75
CA PHE A 480 2.03 3.28 -18.26
C PHE A 480 0.58 2.80 -18.40
N GLN A 481 -0.22 2.90 -17.33
CA GLN A 481 -1.65 2.53 -17.31
C GLN A 481 -2.48 3.24 -18.40
N ARG A 482 -2.22 4.53 -18.65
CA ARG A 482 -2.88 5.27 -19.73
C ARG A 482 -2.44 4.78 -21.11
N ALA A 483 -1.18 4.42 -21.28
CA ALA A 483 -0.68 3.87 -22.53
C ALA A 483 -1.31 2.49 -22.80
N LEU A 484 -1.39 1.64 -21.77
CA LEU A 484 -2.03 0.32 -21.83
C LEU A 484 -3.51 0.44 -22.23
N LYS A 485 -4.29 1.25 -21.50
CA LYS A 485 -5.72 1.49 -21.81
C LYS A 485 -5.92 2.10 -23.20
N LYS A 486 -5.03 2.98 -23.64
CA LYS A 486 -5.08 3.54 -25.01
C LYS A 486 -4.83 2.44 -26.05
N ARG A 487 -3.89 1.53 -25.79
CA ARG A 487 -3.59 0.39 -26.67
C ARG A 487 -4.80 -0.53 -26.79
N GLU A 488 -5.43 -0.87 -25.67
CA GLU A 488 -6.66 -1.67 -25.64
C GLU A 488 -7.80 -0.99 -26.41
N GLN A 489 -8.01 0.31 -26.22
CA GLN A 489 -9.04 1.07 -26.94
C GLN A 489 -8.78 1.10 -28.46
N LEU A 490 -7.53 1.27 -28.87
CA LEU A 490 -7.15 1.21 -30.28
C LEU A 490 -7.38 -0.19 -30.85
N ALA A 491 -6.98 -1.24 -30.14
CA ALA A 491 -7.22 -2.63 -30.55
C ALA A 491 -8.72 -2.93 -30.69
N LYS A 492 -9.54 -2.53 -29.71
CA LYS A 492 -11.02 -2.67 -29.79
C LYS A 492 -11.59 -1.90 -30.98
N ARG A 493 -11.11 -0.69 -31.23
CA ARG A 493 -11.54 0.12 -32.38
C ARG A 493 -11.11 -0.50 -33.72
N MET A 494 -9.92 -1.09 -33.79
CA MET A 494 -9.43 -1.80 -34.97
C MET A 494 -10.29 -3.03 -35.24
N LYS A 495 -10.58 -3.86 -34.23
CA LYS A 495 -11.52 -5.00 -34.37
C LYS A 495 -12.89 -4.57 -34.91
N ILE A 496 -13.44 -3.46 -34.40
CA ILE A 496 -14.69 -2.89 -34.91
C ILE A 496 -14.54 -2.50 -36.38
N PHE A 497 -13.45 -1.83 -36.77
CA PHE A 497 -13.23 -1.47 -38.17
C PHE A 497 -13.04 -2.68 -39.08
N GLU A 498 -12.31 -3.70 -38.63
CA GLU A 498 -12.15 -4.97 -39.36
C GLU A 498 -13.52 -5.64 -39.60
N LYS A 499 -14.44 -5.58 -38.63
CA LYS A 499 -15.80 -6.12 -38.76
C LYS A 499 -16.71 -5.30 -39.68
N TYR A 500 -16.71 -3.96 -39.57
CA TYR A 500 -17.70 -3.11 -40.28
C TYR A 500 -17.22 -2.50 -41.59
N ALA A 501 -15.90 -2.33 -41.79
CA ALA A 501 -15.38 -1.79 -43.05
C ALA A 501 -15.76 -2.64 -44.28
N PRO A 502 -15.75 -3.99 -44.21
CA PRO A 502 -16.21 -4.83 -45.32
C PRO A 502 -17.66 -4.59 -45.70
N ILE A 503 -18.53 -4.61 -44.69
CA ILE A 503 -19.98 -4.45 -44.85
C ILE A 503 -20.29 -3.09 -45.46
N THR A 504 -19.66 -2.02 -44.96
CA THR A 504 -19.88 -0.66 -45.45
C THR A 504 -19.40 -0.50 -46.89
N THR A 505 -18.25 -1.08 -47.22
CA THR A 505 -17.68 -1.02 -48.58
C THR A 505 -18.58 -1.74 -49.58
N SER A 506 -19.13 -2.89 -49.19
CA SER A 506 -20.10 -3.65 -50.00
C SER A 506 -21.35 -2.85 -50.32
N ILE A 507 -22.01 -2.30 -49.29
CA ILE A 507 -23.25 -1.53 -49.47
C ILE A 507 -23.01 -0.33 -50.39
N VAL A 508 -21.90 0.39 -50.20
CA VAL A 508 -21.55 1.55 -51.04
C VAL A 508 -21.20 1.12 -52.47
N GLY A 509 -20.49 0.01 -52.64
CA GLY A 509 -20.16 -0.56 -53.95
C GLY A 509 -21.39 -0.98 -54.75
N GLN A 510 -22.34 -1.65 -54.09
CA GLN A 510 -23.63 -2.02 -54.66
C GLN A 510 -24.46 -0.79 -55.03
N MET A 511 -24.56 0.22 -54.15
CA MET A 511 -25.30 1.46 -54.43
C MET A 511 -24.74 2.23 -55.63
N LEU A 512 -23.44 2.18 -55.87
CA LEU A 512 -22.79 2.85 -56.99
C LEU A 512 -22.82 2.05 -58.29
N GLY A 513 -23.32 0.81 -58.26
CA GLY A 513 -23.33 -0.10 -59.42
C GLY A 513 -21.92 -0.44 -59.93
N LYS A 514 -20.92 -0.41 -59.03
CA LYS A 514 -19.50 -0.57 -59.36
C LYS A 514 -18.84 -1.77 -58.67
N MET A 515 -19.61 -2.59 -57.97
CA MET A 515 -19.12 -3.82 -57.35
C MET A 515 -20.14 -4.93 -57.53
N ASP A 516 -19.64 -6.03 -58.06
CA ASP A 516 -20.36 -7.27 -58.28
C ASP A 516 -20.16 -8.17 -57.04
N GLU A 517 -21.06 -9.13 -56.76
CA GLU A 517 -20.90 -10.05 -55.60
C GLU A 517 -19.57 -10.84 -55.63
N GLN A 518 -18.99 -11.05 -56.82
CA GLN A 518 -17.70 -11.71 -57.02
C GLN A 518 -16.50 -10.80 -56.63
N ASP A 519 -16.58 -9.49 -56.88
CA ASP A 519 -15.56 -8.52 -56.45
C ASP A 519 -15.54 -8.37 -54.92
N PHE A 520 -16.70 -8.53 -54.29
CA PHE A 520 -16.85 -8.54 -52.84
C PHE A 520 -16.12 -9.72 -52.18
N GLN A 521 -16.30 -10.94 -52.71
CA GLN A 521 -15.56 -12.12 -52.24
C GLN A 521 -14.04 -12.01 -52.50
N PHE A 522 -13.62 -11.40 -53.61
CA PHE A 522 -12.19 -11.22 -53.93
C PHE A 522 -11.48 -10.22 -53.01
N LEU A 523 -12.11 -9.10 -52.64
CA LEU A 523 -11.53 -8.09 -51.74
C LEU A 523 -11.40 -8.58 -50.29
N PHE A 524 -12.29 -9.48 -49.84
CA PHE A 524 -12.39 -9.91 -48.45
C PHE A 524 -11.96 -11.35 -48.17
N SER A 525 -11.61 -12.14 -49.19
CA SER A 525 -11.03 -13.49 -49.06
C SER A 525 -9.57 -13.53 -48.58
N SER A 526 -9.27 -12.83 -47.47
CA SER A 526 -8.23 -13.18 -46.49
C SER A 526 -6.81 -12.57 -46.54
N THR A 527 -6.35 -11.79 -47.54
CA THR A 527 -4.94 -11.31 -47.49
C THR A 527 -4.68 -9.82 -47.74
N GLN A 528 -5.36 -9.14 -48.67
CA GLN A 528 -4.92 -7.78 -49.03
C GLN A 528 -5.37 -6.69 -48.04
N PHE A 529 -6.56 -6.77 -47.47
CA PHE A 529 -7.06 -5.75 -46.52
C PHE A 529 -6.31 -5.81 -45.19
N SER A 530 -6.07 -7.03 -44.67
CA SER A 530 -5.26 -7.25 -43.47
C SER A 530 -3.79 -6.87 -43.69
N ASN A 531 -3.21 -7.14 -44.87
CA ASN A 531 -1.85 -6.72 -45.22
C ASN A 531 -1.71 -5.20 -45.40
N CYS A 532 -2.73 -4.52 -45.94
CA CYS A 532 -2.75 -3.05 -46.04
C CYS A 532 -2.80 -2.37 -44.65
N LEU A 533 -3.46 -2.99 -43.67
CA LEU A 533 -3.50 -2.52 -42.28
C LEU A 533 -2.17 -2.83 -41.56
N LYS A 534 -1.59 -4.02 -41.77
CA LYS A 534 -0.29 -4.44 -41.22
C LYS A 534 0.89 -3.59 -41.72
N LEU A 535 0.86 -3.09 -42.96
CA LEU A 535 1.92 -2.28 -43.56
C LEU A 535 2.08 -0.87 -42.93
N ARG A 536 1.15 -0.42 -42.08
CA ARG A 536 1.24 0.89 -41.39
C ARG A 536 1.74 0.86 -39.96
N GLU A 537 1.79 -0.31 -39.30
CA GLU A 537 2.23 -0.41 -37.92
C GLU A 537 3.47 -1.30 -37.81
N GLY A 538 4.63 -0.65 -37.73
CA GLY A 538 5.87 -1.31 -37.34
C GLY A 538 5.74 -1.94 -35.96
N SER A 539 5.72 -3.27 -35.94
CA SER A 539 6.03 -4.21 -34.85
C SER A 539 5.21 -4.10 -33.55
N LEU A 540 4.43 -5.16 -33.26
CA LEU A 540 4.47 -5.82 -31.95
C LEU A 540 4.08 -7.30 -32.09
N PHE A 541 4.94 -8.18 -31.58
CA PHE A 541 4.80 -9.64 -31.55
C PHE A 541 3.64 -10.09 -30.63
N LEU A 542 2.95 -11.17 -31.05
CA LEU A 542 2.22 -12.14 -30.21
C LEU A 542 2.56 -13.56 -30.75
N PRO A 543 2.40 -14.63 -29.95
CA PRO A 543 3.18 -15.87 -30.04
C PRO A 543 2.91 -16.72 -31.28
N LYS A 544 3.88 -17.56 -31.63
CA LYS A 544 3.86 -18.49 -32.76
C LYS A 544 2.94 -19.68 -32.48
N ASN A 545 1.70 -19.60 -32.99
CA ASN A 545 0.76 -20.67 -33.34
C ASN A 545 -0.29 -21.12 -32.30
N PRO A 546 -1.56 -20.70 -32.45
CA PRO A 546 -2.74 -21.50 -32.10
C PRO A 546 -3.15 -22.44 -33.25
N ILE A 547 -3.79 -23.57 -32.92
CA ILE A 547 -4.25 -24.59 -33.90
C ILE A 547 -5.52 -24.07 -34.61
N PRO A 548 -5.54 -23.99 -35.95
CA PRO A 548 -6.73 -23.61 -36.72
C PRO A 548 -7.81 -24.70 -36.66
N VAL A 549 -9.09 -24.29 -36.66
CA VAL A 549 -10.25 -25.20 -36.71
C VAL A 549 -10.23 -26.08 -37.99
N GLU A 550 -9.56 -25.61 -39.04
CA GLU A 550 -9.39 -26.27 -40.33
C GLU A 550 -8.55 -27.58 -40.28
N ALA A 551 -7.93 -27.91 -39.14
CA ALA A 551 -7.19 -29.15 -38.95
C ALA A 551 -8.05 -30.35 -38.52
N LEU A 552 -9.36 -30.15 -38.30
CA LEU A 552 -10.30 -31.23 -38.00
C LEU A 552 -10.80 -31.88 -39.32
N PRO A 553 -11.11 -33.19 -39.33
CA PRO A 553 -11.60 -33.88 -40.53
C PRO A 553 -12.85 -33.20 -41.08
N MET A 554 -12.84 -32.89 -42.39
CA MET A 554 -13.75 -31.97 -43.09
C MET A 554 -15.23 -32.40 -43.15
N ASP A 555 -15.59 -33.58 -42.67
CA ASP A 555 -16.94 -34.11 -42.87
C ASP A 555 -17.91 -33.76 -41.72
N SER A 556 -17.46 -33.02 -40.70
CA SER A 556 -18.23 -32.76 -39.46
C SER A 556 -18.74 -31.31 -39.28
N ILE A 557 -18.55 -30.41 -40.25
CA ILE A 557 -18.92 -28.98 -40.12
C ILE A 557 -19.54 -28.45 -41.43
N GLU A 558 -20.42 -29.20 -42.08
CA GLU A 558 -21.27 -28.63 -43.12
C GLU A 558 -22.55 -28.05 -42.48
N GLY A 559 -22.68 -26.72 -42.54
CA GLY A 559 -23.94 -26.01 -42.23
C GLY A 559 -23.89 -25.00 -41.08
N VAL A 560 -22.85 -24.99 -40.24
CA VAL A 560 -22.70 -23.97 -39.19
C VAL A 560 -21.88 -22.79 -39.73
N ASN A 561 -22.52 -21.64 -39.90
CA ASN A 561 -21.83 -20.44 -40.38
C ASN A 561 -21.04 -19.76 -39.23
N LEU A 562 -19.89 -20.36 -38.90
CA LEU A 562 -18.95 -19.95 -37.84
C LEU A 562 -18.40 -18.52 -38.04
N GLU A 563 -18.44 -18.02 -39.27
CA GLU A 563 -18.01 -16.66 -39.62
C GLU A 563 -18.89 -15.57 -38.98
N ARG A 564 -20.14 -15.88 -38.60
CA ARG A 564 -21.05 -14.88 -38.05
C ARG A 564 -20.68 -14.43 -36.62
N TYR A 565 -19.91 -15.25 -35.89
CA TYR A 565 -19.56 -15.05 -34.48
C TYR A 565 -18.05 -14.90 -34.22
N ASP A 566 -17.21 -14.78 -35.26
CA ASP A 566 -15.74 -14.58 -35.15
C ASP A 566 -14.98 -15.70 -34.39
N ILE A 567 -15.44 -16.96 -34.49
CA ILE A 567 -14.76 -18.10 -33.84
C ILE A 567 -13.74 -18.69 -34.82
N GLN A 568 -12.44 -18.48 -34.56
CA GLN A 568 -11.36 -18.91 -35.47
C GLN A 568 -10.41 -19.94 -34.85
N THR A 569 -10.47 -20.14 -33.53
CA THR A 569 -9.67 -21.13 -32.80
C THR A 569 -10.53 -21.94 -31.83
N LEU A 570 -10.10 -23.15 -31.45
CA LEU A 570 -10.75 -23.97 -30.42
C LEU A 570 -10.89 -23.23 -29.07
N GLN A 571 -10.02 -22.26 -28.79
CA GLN A 571 -10.09 -21.42 -27.60
C GLN A 571 -11.21 -20.37 -27.64
N ASP A 572 -11.65 -19.94 -28.82
CA ASP A 572 -12.76 -18.98 -28.96
C ASP A 572 -14.11 -19.67 -28.72
N LEU A 573 -14.20 -20.97 -28.99
CA LEU A 573 -15.41 -21.77 -28.79
C LEU A 573 -15.63 -22.13 -27.30
N ILE A 574 -14.53 -22.23 -26.53
CA ILE A 574 -14.55 -22.53 -25.08
C ILE A 574 -14.92 -21.28 -24.24
N LEU A 575 -14.83 -20.08 -24.82
CA LEU A 575 -15.05 -18.80 -24.14
C LEU A 575 -16.44 -18.19 -24.39
N ILE A 576 -17.36 -18.94 -25.01
CA ILE A 576 -18.74 -18.49 -25.27
C ILE A 576 -19.56 -18.60 -23.99
N ASP A 577 -20.35 -17.58 -23.68
CA ASP A 577 -21.24 -17.54 -22.53
C ASP A 577 -22.62 -18.17 -22.83
N ASP A 578 -23.29 -18.62 -21.78
CA ASP A 578 -24.55 -19.39 -21.87
C ASP A 578 -25.68 -18.65 -22.62
N ASP A 579 -25.66 -17.32 -22.59
CA ASP A 579 -26.66 -16.48 -23.27
C ASP A 579 -26.46 -16.46 -24.80
N GLN A 580 -25.23 -16.47 -25.30
CA GLN A 580 -24.93 -16.52 -26.74
C GLN A 580 -25.15 -17.91 -27.34
N LEU A 581 -24.95 -18.97 -26.56
CA LEU A 581 -25.25 -20.34 -26.97
C LEU A 581 -26.76 -20.56 -27.17
N ASN A 582 -27.59 -19.98 -26.29
CA ASN A 582 -29.05 -20.07 -26.39
C ASN A 582 -29.62 -19.22 -27.56
N GLU A 583 -28.96 -18.12 -27.92
CA GLU A 583 -29.34 -17.28 -29.06
C GLU A 583 -29.09 -18.00 -30.40
N LEU A 584 -28.03 -18.80 -30.49
CA LEU A 584 -27.73 -19.69 -31.63
C LEU A 584 -28.80 -20.79 -31.81
N ILE A 585 -29.29 -21.37 -30.72
CA ILE A 585 -30.34 -22.40 -30.72
C ILE A 585 -31.69 -21.82 -31.17
N SER A 586 -31.96 -20.54 -30.87
CA SER A 586 -33.23 -19.87 -31.17
C SER A 586 -33.45 -19.51 -32.65
N LEU A 587 -32.41 -19.55 -33.49
CA LEU A 587 -32.42 -19.03 -34.87
C LEU A 587 -32.62 -20.08 -35.96
N GLY A 588 -33.05 -21.30 -35.61
CA GLY A 588 -33.61 -22.27 -36.55
C GLY A 588 -32.58 -22.98 -37.43
N LEU A 589 -31.87 -23.94 -36.85
CA LEU A 589 -31.20 -25.01 -37.60
C LEU A 589 -32.26 -26.03 -38.07
N SER A 590 -32.12 -26.55 -39.30
CA SER A 590 -33.03 -27.52 -39.89
C SER A 590 -33.07 -28.83 -39.10
N GLU A 591 -34.19 -29.56 -39.19
CA GLU A 591 -34.43 -30.86 -38.51
C GLU A 591 -33.37 -31.94 -38.80
N GLU A 592 -32.51 -31.75 -39.79
CA GLU A 592 -31.40 -32.67 -40.13
C GLU A 592 -30.08 -32.34 -39.38
N ALA A 593 -29.90 -31.09 -38.92
CA ALA A 593 -28.76 -30.71 -38.07
C ALA A 593 -28.95 -31.16 -36.60
N THR A 594 -30.20 -31.34 -36.18
CA THR A 594 -30.54 -31.99 -34.91
C THR A 594 -30.17 -33.47 -34.91
N ASP A 595 -30.35 -34.19 -36.04
CA ASP A 595 -29.95 -35.60 -36.14
C ASP A 595 -28.43 -35.80 -36.22
N GLN A 596 -27.68 -34.86 -36.80
CA GLN A 596 -26.21 -34.90 -36.83
C GLN A 596 -25.59 -34.44 -35.51
N ALA A 597 -26.15 -33.41 -34.87
CA ALA A 597 -25.76 -33.04 -33.50
C ALA A 597 -26.13 -34.16 -32.53
N GLU A 598 -27.27 -34.84 -32.71
CA GLU A 598 -27.68 -36.01 -31.92
C GLU A 598 -26.88 -37.27 -32.28
N GLN A 599 -26.39 -37.43 -33.51
CA GLN A 599 -25.45 -38.50 -33.92
C GLN A 599 -24.02 -38.25 -33.44
N ILE A 600 -23.55 -37.00 -33.38
CA ILE A 600 -22.26 -36.65 -32.78
C ILE A 600 -22.37 -36.76 -31.26
N LEU A 601 -23.50 -36.35 -30.66
CA LEU A 601 -23.79 -36.59 -29.26
C LEU A 601 -23.93 -38.09 -28.98
N ARG A 602 -24.53 -38.88 -29.88
CA ARG A 602 -24.64 -40.35 -29.79
C ARG A 602 -23.31 -41.06 -30.01
N ALA A 603 -22.45 -40.60 -30.92
CA ALA A 603 -21.10 -41.13 -31.15
C ALA A 603 -20.15 -40.77 -30.00
N ILE A 604 -20.33 -39.58 -29.40
CA ILE A 604 -19.72 -39.24 -28.12
C ILE A 604 -20.32 -40.14 -27.04
N LEU A 605 -21.64 -40.40 -27.00
CA LEU A 605 -22.32 -41.34 -26.08
C LEU A 605 -22.00 -42.82 -26.31
N GLU A 606 -21.47 -43.21 -27.48
CA GLU A 606 -21.12 -44.58 -27.89
C GLU A 606 -19.60 -44.84 -27.87
N LEU A 607 -18.78 -43.91 -27.39
CA LEU A 607 -17.45 -44.28 -26.88
C LEU A 607 -17.66 -45.39 -25.83
N PRO A 608 -16.93 -46.53 -25.90
CA PRO A 608 -17.06 -47.60 -24.92
C PRO A 608 -16.90 -46.99 -23.53
N GLU A 609 -17.83 -47.28 -22.62
CA GLU A 609 -17.98 -46.59 -21.31
C GLU A 609 -16.64 -46.46 -20.54
N LEU A 610 -15.72 -47.43 -20.69
CA LEU A 610 -14.36 -47.35 -20.14
C LEU A 610 -13.54 -46.11 -20.56
N ALA A 611 -13.65 -45.65 -21.81
CA ALA A 611 -12.85 -44.51 -22.31
C ALA A 611 -13.45 -43.15 -21.94
N LYS A 612 -14.71 -43.12 -21.48
CA LYS A 612 -15.34 -41.94 -20.92
C LYS A 612 -15.07 -41.78 -19.44
N ASP A 613 -15.00 -42.90 -18.73
CA ASP A 613 -14.65 -42.89 -17.31
C ASP A 613 -13.17 -42.47 -17.13
N GLU A 614 -12.24 -42.92 -17.98
CA GLU A 614 -10.83 -42.48 -17.91
C GLU A 614 -10.61 -40.97 -18.22
N LEU A 615 -11.46 -40.36 -19.06
CA LEU A 615 -11.34 -38.93 -19.41
C LEU A 615 -11.95 -38.01 -18.33
N VAL A 616 -12.98 -38.48 -17.63
CA VAL A 616 -13.59 -37.77 -16.48
C VAL A 616 -12.78 -37.98 -15.20
N GLU A 617 -12.09 -39.12 -15.04
CA GLU A 617 -11.12 -39.36 -13.97
C GLU A 617 -9.90 -38.41 -14.02
N SER A 618 -9.65 -37.77 -15.17
CA SER A 618 -8.51 -36.85 -15.34
C SER A 618 -8.77 -35.41 -14.86
N ALA A 619 -10.01 -35.06 -14.49
CA ALA A 619 -10.31 -33.80 -13.82
C ALA A 619 -9.91 -33.91 -12.34
N SER A 620 -8.69 -33.46 -12.03
CA SER A 620 -8.09 -33.55 -10.70
C SER A 620 -9.09 -33.14 -9.60
N ALA A 621 -9.11 -33.89 -8.50
CA ALA A 621 -9.89 -33.59 -7.28
C ALA A 621 -9.80 -32.11 -6.85
N LYS A 622 -8.72 -31.43 -7.22
CA LYS A 622 -8.48 -29.99 -7.05
C LYS A 622 -9.50 -29.07 -7.76
N ALA A 623 -9.94 -29.42 -8.95
CA ALA A 623 -10.90 -28.62 -9.73
C ALA A 623 -12.33 -28.75 -9.17
N LEU A 624 -12.69 -29.93 -8.68
CA LEU A 624 -13.94 -30.18 -7.96
C LEU A 624 -13.95 -29.52 -6.57
N ASP A 625 -12.81 -29.52 -5.88
CA ASP A 625 -12.64 -28.88 -4.57
C ASP A 625 -12.65 -27.34 -4.67
N GLU A 626 -12.09 -26.77 -5.73
CA GLU A 626 -12.19 -25.34 -6.05
C GLU A 626 -13.61 -24.93 -6.46
N PHE A 627 -14.31 -25.76 -7.24
CA PHE A 627 -15.71 -25.53 -7.62
C PHE A 627 -16.67 -25.58 -6.42
N ALA A 628 -16.46 -26.50 -5.48
CA ALA A 628 -17.25 -26.60 -4.25
C ALA A 628 -17.03 -25.40 -3.30
N LYS A 629 -15.81 -24.83 -3.28
CA LYS A 629 -15.48 -23.60 -2.57
C LYS A 629 -16.08 -22.36 -3.22
N GLU A 630 -16.08 -22.25 -4.56
CA GLU A 630 -16.65 -21.09 -5.27
C GLU A 630 -18.18 -21.00 -5.18
N ARG A 631 -18.89 -22.14 -5.15
CA ARG A 631 -20.37 -22.18 -5.06
C ARG A 631 -20.90 -22.17 -3.62
N GLY A 632 -20.03 -22.18 -2.61
CA GLY A 632 -20.43 -22.10 -1.18
C GLY A 632 -21.07 -23.38 -0.64
N ILE A 633 -20.80 -24.52 -1.27
CA ILE A 633 -21.35 -25.84 -0.90
C ILE A 633 -20.87 -26.24 0.51
N LEU A 634 -19.59 -25.98 0.78
CA LEU A 634 -18.95 -26.20 2.09
C LEU A 634 -19.57 -25.34 3.19
N ASP A 635 -19.88 -24.07 2.92
CA ASP A 635 -20.49 -23.15 3.88
C ASP A 635 -21.96 -23.53 4.18
N GLY A 636 -22.69 -24.04 3.19
CA GLY A 636 -24.08 -24.52 3.34
C GLY A 636 -24.19 -25.85 4.09
N LEU A 637 -23.24 -26.77 3.87
CA LEU A 637 -23.21 -28.08 4.51
C LEU A 637 -22.59 -28.07 5.92
N GLN A 638 -21.60 -27.20 6.19
CA GLN A 638 -21.10 -27.00 7.57
C GLN A 638 -22.17 -26.48 8.53
N LEU A 639 -23.23 -25.84 8.00
CA LEU A 639 -24.38 -25.37 8.77
C LEU A 639 -25.39 -26.46 9.12
N TYR A 640 -25.27 -27.66 8.54
CA TYR A 640 -26.26 -28.73 8.62
C TYR A 640 -25.69 -29.96 9.33
N SER A 641 -25.66 -29.93 10.67
CA SER A 641 -25.67 -31.16 11.46
C SER A 641 -27.10 -31.48 11.89
N SER A 642 -27.49 -32.77 11.87
CA SER A 642 -28.86 -33.21 12.16
C SER A 642 -29.34 -32.88 13.58
N ILE A 643 -28.41 -32.53 14.48
CA ILE A 643 -28.63 -32.34 15.91
C ILE A 643 -28.59 -30.86 16.30
N ASP A 644 -28.05 -29.99 15.44
CA ASP A 644 -27.84 -28.59 15.80
C ASP A 644 -29.15 -27.81 15.97
N PRO A 645 -29.26 -26.97 17.01
CA PRO A 645 -30.42 -26.12 17.21
C PRO A 645 -30.44 -25.01 16.16
N VAL A 646 -31.66 -24.57 15.79
CA VAL A 646 -31.91 -23.54 14.76
C VAL A 646 -31.19 -22.20 15.02
N SER A 647 -30.67 -21.98 16.24
CA SER A 647 -29.82 -20.83 16.58
C SER A 647 -28.49 -20.77 15.84
N VAL A 648 -28.02 -21.88 15.27
CA VAL A 648 -26.77 -21.93 14.50
C VAL A 648 -26.95 -21.29 13.11
N LEU A 649 -28.19 -21.20 12.60
CA LEU A 649 -28.47 -20.57 11.31
C LEU A 649 -28.19 -19.06 11.33
N PRO A 650 -27.44 -18.52 10.36
CA PRO A 650 -27.09 -17.11 10.32
C PRO A 650 -28.34 -16.26 10.12
N GLY A 651 -28.50 -15.24 10.97
CA GLY A 651 -29.69 -14.40 11.01
C GLY A 651 -30.82 -14.91 11.93
N VAL A 652 -30.66 -16.06 12.60
CA VAL A 652 -31.61 -16.55 13.61
C VAL A 652 -31.24 -16.05 15.00
N GLY A 653 -31.86 -14.94 15.43
CA GLY A 653 -31.74 -14.44 16.81
C GLY A 653 -32.64 -15.18 17.81
N PRO A 654 -32.48 -14.93 19.13
CA PRO A 654 -33.22 -15.64 20.19
C PRO A 654 -34.76 -15.54 20.09
N ALA A 655 -35.27 -14.42 19.56
CA ALA A 655 -36.71 -14.22 19.35
C ALA A 655 -37.25 -15.06 18.18
N THR A 656 -36.49 -15.11 17.07
CA THR A 656 -36.78 -15.97 15.92
C THR A 656 -36.66 -17.44 16.29
N GLN A 657 -35.65 -17.81 17.07
CA GLN A 657 -35.48 -19.15 17.63
C GLN A 657 -36.69 -19.57 18.49
N LYS A 658 -37.20 -18.67 19.34
CA LYS A 658 -38.40 -18.92 20.14
C LYS A 658 -39.67 -19.05 19.27
N SER A 659 -39.76 -18.28 18.19
CA SER A 659 -40.86 -18.31 17.21
C SER A 659 -40.84 -19.56 16.32
N LEU A 660 -39.64 -20.08 16.00
CA LEU A 660 -39.43 -21.33 15.28
C LEU A 660 -39.75 -22.53 16.19
N ARG A 661 -39.29 -22.51 17.46
CA ARG A 661 -39.58 -23.55 18.45
C ARG A 661 -41.06 -23.69 18.80
N THR A 662 -41.80 -22.59 18.85
CA THR A 662 -43.26 -22.62 19.10
C THR A 662 -44.05 -23.20 17.92
N ARG A 663 -43.43 -23.31 16.74
CA ARG A 663 -44.01 -23.91 15.53
C ARG A 663 -43.48 -25.31 15.23
N GLY A 664 -42.79 -25.94 16.19
CA GLY A 664 -42.23 -27.28 16.03
C GLY A 664 -40.87 -27.35 15.34
N ILE A 665 -40.28 -26.22 14.94
CA ILE A 665 -38.96 -26.15 14.30
C ILE A 665 -37.90 -26.00 15.40
N ARG A 666 -37.28 -27.11 15.82
CA ARG A 666 -36.34 -27.14 16.94
C ARG A 666 -34.90 -27.35 16.50
N THR A 667 -34.70 -28.09 15.41
CA THR A 667 -33.41 -28.40 14.80
C THR A 667 -33.25 -27.73 13.44
N VAL A 668 -32.00 -27.62 12.97
CA VAL A 668 -31.72 -27.17 11.60
C VAL A 668 -32.44 -28.07 10.58
N LYS A 669 -32.57 -29.38 10.84
CA LYS A 669 -33.31 -30.32 9.98
C LYS A 669 -34.79 -29.94 9.82
N ASP A 670 -35.47 -29.58 10.92
CA ASP A 670 -36.88 -29.15 10.88
C ASP A 670 -37.08 -27.88 10.02
N PHE A 671 -36.08 -26.99 10.01
CA PHE A 671 -36.13 -25.73 9.25
C PHE A 671 -36.09 -25.96 7.74
N PHE A 672 -35.35 -26.96 7.28
CA PHE A 672 -35.27 -27.27 5.85
C PHE A 672 -36.48 -28.05 5.33
N LEU A 673 -37.09 -28.89 6.17
CA LEU A 673 -38.25 -29.73 5.82
C LEU A 673 -39.60 -28.99 5.76
N ILE A 674 -39.74 -27.87 6.48
CA ILE A 674 -41.01 -27.12 6.55
C ILE A 674 -41.16 -26.11 5.40
N ASN A 675 -42.40 -25.91 4.94
CA ASN A 675 -42.71 -25.09 3.77
C ASN A 675 -42.35 -23.61 3.97
N ASN A 676 -41.79 -22.95 2.95
CA ASN A 676 -41.25 -21.58 3.09
C ASN A 676 -42.29 -20.55 3.54
N LYS A 677 -43.58 -20.76 3.22
CA LYS A 677 -44.71 -19.92 3.66
C LYS A 677 -44.95 -19.98 5.17
N GLU A 678 -44.72 -21.13 5.80
CA GLU A 678 -44.87 -21.31 7.24
C GLU A 678 -43.68 -20.71 8.00
N ILE A 679 -42.49 -20.76 7.40
CA ILE A 679 -41.26 -20.17 7.94
C ILE A 679 -41.27 -18.64 7.85
N THR A 680 -41.84 -18.04 6.81
CA THR A 680 -41.94 -16.57 6.71
C THR A 680 -42.70 -15.90 7.85
N GLN A 681 -43.55 -16.65 8.56
CA GLN A 681 -44.27 -16.14 9.74
C GLN A 681 -43.38 -16.11 11.01
N SER A 682 -42.15 -16.62 10.94
CA SER A 682 -41.21 -16.73 12.07
C SER A 682 -40.26 -15.55 12.25
N ASN A 683 -40.59 -14.38 11.69
CA ASN A 683 -39.73 -13.20 11.63
C ASN A 683 -38.41 -13.41 10.87
N LEU A 684 -38.30 -14.48 10.07
CA LEU A 684 -37.21 -14.66 9.11
C LEU A 684 -37.65 -14.12 7.72
N PRO A 685 -36.91 -13.19 7.09
CA PRO A 685 -37.26 -12.66 5.77
C PRO A 685 -37.22 -13.73 4.69
N LEU A 686 -38.19 -13.72 3.76
CA LEU A 686 -38.28 -14.70 2.67
C LEU A 686 -36.99 -14.79 1.83
N GLY A 687 -36.32 -13.67 1.58
CA GLY A 687 -35.04 -13.64 0.86
C GLY A 687 -33.93 -14.40 1.58
N VAL A 688 -33.89 -14.35 2.92
CA VAL A 688 -32.92 -15.08 3.74
C VAL A 688 -33.28 -16.57 3.79
N ILE A 689 -34.57 -16.91 3.89
CA ILE A 689 -35.04 -18.30 3.83
C ILE A 689 -34.68 -18.94 2.48
N VAL A 690 -34.88 -18.21 1.38
CA VAL A 690 -34.57 -18.68 0.03
C VAL A 690 -33.06 -18.83 -0.16
N ASP A 691 -32.24 -17.86 0.29
CA ASP A 691 -30.77 -17.92 0.21
C ASP A 691 -30.17 -19.06 1.07
N LEU A 692 -30.75 -19.33 2.24
CA LEU A 692 -30.31 -20.44 3.11
C LEU A 692 -30.70 -21.80 2.54
N LYS A 693 -31.91 -21.94 1.98
CA LYS A 693 -32.36 -23.20 1.38
C LYS A 693 -31.75 -23.48 0.00
N SER A 694 -31.40 -22.44 -0.76
CA SER A 694 -30.76 -22.61 -2.08
C SER A 694 -29.35 -23.19 -2.00
N LYS A 695 -28.67 -23.08 -0.85
CA LYS A 695 -27.31 -23.59 -0.63
C LYS A 695 -27.23 -25.11 -0.40
N CYS A 696 -28.35 -25.80 -0.15
CA CYS A 696 -28.42 -27.27 0.05
C CYS A 696 -29.25 -27.99 -1.03
N ASN A 697 -29.52 -27.34 -2.16
CA ASN A 697 -30.38 -27.85 -3.24
C ASN A 697 -29.65 -28.91 -4.10
N VAL A 698 -30.36 -29.91 -4.64
CA VAL A 698 -29.77 -30.95 -5.51
C VAL A 698 -29.11 -30.39 -6.77
N ASN A 699 -29.47 -29.18 -7.20
CA ASN A 699 -28.87 -28.44 -8.31
C ASN A 699 -27.37 -28.16 -8.14
N VAL A 700 -26.86 -28.39 -6.94
CA VAL A 700 -25.49 -28.14 -6.52
C VAL A 700 -24.60 -29.39 -6.70
N LEU A 701 -25.19 -30.56 -6.94
CA LEU A 701 -24.44 -31.79 -7.22
C LEU A 701 -23.73 -31.72 -8.58
N PRO A 702 -22.45 -32.12 -8.65
CA PRO A 702 -21.66 -31.99 -9.87
C PRO A 702 -22.21 -32.84 -11.01
N ASN A 703 -22.16 -32.27 -12.22
CA ASN A 703 -22.52 -32.93 -13.48
C ASN A 703 -24.00 -33.38 -13.61
N ILE A 704 -24.92 -32.92 -12.76
CA ILE A 704 -26.36 -33.24 -12.87
C ILE A 704 -27.01 -32.36 -13.96
N THR A 705 -27.73 -32.98 -14.90
CA THR A 705 -28.43 -32.25 -15.97
C THR A 705 -29.72 -31.60 -15.48
N SER A 706 -30.17 -30.52 -16.11
CA SER A 706 -31.42 -29.82 -15.80
C SER A 706 -32.64 -30.74 -15.79
N LYS A 707 -32.64 -31.76 -16.67
CA LYS A 707 -33.69 -32.78 -16.76
C LYS A 707 -33.67 -33.74 -15.56
N THR A 708 -32.48 -34.13 -15.10
CA THR A 708 -32.28 -34.94 -13.89
C THR A 708 -32.77 -34.19 -12.65
N VAL A 709 -32.46 -32.90 -12.54
CA VAL A 709 -32.97 -32.00 -11.48
C VAL A 709 -34.49 -31.93 -11.47
N GLU A 710 -35.11 -31.73 -12.64
CA GLU A 710 -36.57 -31.67 -12.72
C GLU A 710 -37.23 -32.99 -12.30
N ASP A 711 -36.64 -34.12 -12.66
CA ASP A 711 -37.16 -35.44 -12.29
C ASP A 711 -36.92 -35.76 -10.80
N LEU A 712 -35.81 -35.31 -10.20
CA LEU A 712 -35.59 -35.33 -8.74
C LEU A 712 -36.66 -34.50 -8.01
N HIS A 713 -36.92 -33.29 -8.50
CA HIS A 713 -37.95 -32.41 -7.95
C HIS A 713 -39.37 -32.98 -8.11
N LYS A 714 -39.68 -33.68 -9.21
CA LYS A 714 -40.95 -34.41 -9.37
C LYS A 714 -41.08 -35.56 -8.37
N LYS A 715 -39.98 -36.20 -8.00
CA LYS A 715 -39.91 -37.25 -6.97
C LYS A 715 -39.83 -36.70 -5.54
N LYS A 716 -39.93 -35.39 -5.37
CA LYS A 716 -39.84 -34.66 -4.10
C LYS A 716 -38.46 -34.74 -3.42
N ILE A 717 -37.40 -34.97 -4.19
CA ILE A 717 -36.02 -34.97 -3.72
C ILE A 717 -35.45 -33.58 -4.06
N TYR A 718 -35.39 -32.69 -3.07
CA TYR A 718 -35.06 -31.27 -3.26
C TYR A 718 -33.71 -30.88 -2.66
N SER A 719 -33.17 -31.72 -1.76
CA SER A 719 -31.88 -31.50 -1.12
C SER A 719 -30.88 -32.64 -1.34
N VAL A 720 -29.59 -32.33 -1.19
CA VAL A 720 -28.51 -33.32 -1.23
C VAL A 720 -28.70 -34.40 -0.15
N LEU A 721 -29.34 -34.06 0.97
CA LEU A 721 -29.65 -35.02 2.04
C LEU A 721 -30.79 -35.96 1.65
N ASP A 722 -31.85 -35.46 1.03
CA ASP A 722 -32.93 -36.30 0.47
C ASP A 722 -32.35 -37.31 -0.53
N PHE A 723 -31.34 -36.90 -1.29
CA PHE A 723 -30.63 -37.75 -2.23
C PHE A 723 -29.83 -38.87 -1.52
N LEU A 724 -29.19 -38.60 -0.38
CA LEU A 724 -28.45 -39.61 0.40
C LEU A 724 -29.35 -40.56 1.21
N GLU A 725 -30.49 -40.06 1.70
CA GLU A 725 -31.47 -40.84 2.49
C GLU A 725 -32.39 -41.69 1.58
N THR A 726 -32.51 -41.35 0.29
CA THR A 726 -33.34 -42.12 -0.66
C THR A 726 -32.67 -43.43 -1.06
N GLU A 727 -33.43 -44.53 -1.00
CA GLU A 727 -32.99 -45.84 -1.47
C GLU A 727 -32.52 -45.78 -2.93
N GLU A 728 -31.36 -46.39 -3.21
CA GLU A 728 -30.73 -46.41 -4.54
C GLU A 728 -31.70 -46.87 -5.64
N ALA A 729 -32.56 -47.84 -5.35
CA ALA A 729 -33.59 -48.35 -6.26
C ALA A 729 -34.62 -47.31 -6.73
N LYS A 730 -34.80 -46.21 -5.99
CA LYS A 730 -35.66 -45.06 -6.36
C LYS A 730 -34.89 -44.01 -7.17
N LEU A 731 -33.59 -43.86 -6.93
CA LEU A 731 -32.71 -42.92 -7.63
C LEU A 731 -32.32 -43.41 -9.03
N VAL A 732 -32.12 -44.71 -9.19
CA VAL A 732 -31.80 -45.33 -10.50
C VAL A 732 -32.94 -45.14 -11.53
N LYS A 733 -34.16 -44.88 -11.06
CA LYS A 733 -35.33 -44.60 -11.92
C LYS A 733 -35.36 -43.15 -12.46
N ILE A 734 -34.39 -42.33 -12.10
CA ILE A 734 -34.29 -40.91 -12.49
C ILE A 734 -33.27 -40.78 -13.62
N HIS A 735 -33.63 -39.99 -14.63
CA HIS A 735 -32.86 -39.86 -15.87
C HIS A 735 -31.40 -39.44 -15.61
N GLY A 736 -30.45 -40.30 -16.00
CA GLY A 736 -29.01 -40.03 -15.92
C GLY A 736 -28.33 -40.39 -14.60
N LEU A 737 -29.03 -41.02 -13.65
CA LEU A 737 -28.47 -41.55 -12.41
C LEU A 737 -28.37 -43.09 -12.49
N THR A 738 -27.19 -43.61 -12.85
CA THR A 738 -26.87 -45.05 -12.77
C THR A 738 -26.38 -45.41 -11.36
N SER A 739 -26.42 -46.69 -10.99
CA SER A 739 -25.91 -47.17 -9.69
C SER A 739 -24.47 -46.73 -9.44
N ASP A 740 -23.58 -46.90 -10.41
CA ASP A 740 -22.16 -46.51 -10.28
C ASP A 740 -22.01 -45.00 -10.10
N ARG A 741 -22.84 -44.20 -10.79
CA ARG A 741 -22.83 -42.75 -10.67
C ARG A 741 -23.40 -42.27 -9.34
N ILE A 742 -24.44 -42.92 -8.84
CA ILE A 742 -24.98 -42.65 -7.50
C ILE A 742 -23.93 -42.97 -6.45
N ASN A 743 -23.24 -44.10 -6.56
CA ASN A 743 -22.17 -44.51 -5.65
C ASN A 743 -20.96 -43.56 -5.71
N ALA A 744 -20.54 -43.13 -6.90
CA ALA A 744 -19.47 -42.14 -7.05
C ALA A 744 -19.84 -40.78 -6.46
N LEU A 745 -21.08 -40.31 -6.64
CA LEU A 745 -21.57 -39.09 -6.00
C LEU A 745 -21.64 -39.24 -4.47
N ILE A 746 -22.11 -40.38 -3.97
CA ILE A 746 -22.13 -40.68 -2.54
C ILE A 746 -20.70 -40.75 -1.97
N GLU A 747 -19.76 -41.38 -2.67
CA GLU A 747 -18.37 -41.54 -2.24
C GLU A 747 -17.60 -40.22 -2.29
N LEU A 748 -17.86 -39.37 -3.30
CA LEU A 748 -17.34 -38.01 -3.36
C LEU A 748 -17.87 -37.17 -2.20
N ILE A 749 -19.15 -37.31 -1.86
CA ILE A 749 -19.73 -36.67 -0.68
C ILE A 749 -19.11 -37.23 0.62
N ARG A 750 -18.87 -38.54 0.73
CA ARG A 750 -18.22 -39.20 1.89
C ARG A 750 -16.78 -38.74 2.11
N THR A 751 -15.95 -38.81 1.07
CA THR A 751 -14.52 -38.45 1.13
C THR A 751 -14.28 -36.97 1.39
N THR A 752 -15.23 -36.12 0.98
CA THR A 752 -15.13 -34.67 1.20
C THR A 752 -15.66 -34.24 2.58
N LEU A 753 -16.51 -35.05 3.23
CA LEU A 753 -17.21 -34.68 4.48
C LEU A 753 -16.83 -35.52 5.73
N ASP A 754 -16.05 -36.60 5.59
CA ASP A 754 -15.62 -37.47 6.71
C ASP A 754 -16.81 -38.02 7.53
N LEU A 755 -17.86 -38.47 6.83
CA LEU A 755 -19.13 -38.96 7.42
C LEU A 755 -19.29 -40.49 7.25
N ASP A 756 -19.56 -41.19 8.35
CA ASP A 756 -19.89 -42.62 8.35
C ASP A 756 -21.40 -42.84 8.15
N ILE A 757 -21.79 -43.49 7.03
CA ILE A 757 -23.21 -43.60 6.64
C ILE A 757 -24.00 -44.59 7.53
N GLU A 758 -23.30 -45.49 8.23
CA GLU A 758 -23.95 -46.43 9.15
C GLU A 758 -24.54 -45.70 10.37
N GLU A 759 -23.94 -44.60 10.84
CA GLU A 759 -24.50 -43.77 11.94
C GLU A 759 -25.74 -42.98 11.52
N LEU A 760 -25.80 -42.48 10.27
CA LEU A 760 -26.94 -41.72 9.75
C LEU A 760 -28.18 -42.59 9.49
N ARG A 761 -27.99 -43.90 9.28
CA ARG A 761 -29.08 -44.87 9.07
C ARG A 761 -29.50 -45.59 10.37
N ALA A 762 -28.71 -45.50 11.45
CA ALA A 762 -28.88 -46.36 12.64
C ALA A 762 -29.92 -45.90 13.68
N GLU A 763 -30.42 -44.67 13.68
CA GLU A 763 -31.41 -44.24 14.69
C GLU A 763 -32.76 -43.84 14.09
N THR A 764 -33.49 -44.86 13.63
CA THR A 764 -34.95 -44.90 13.75
C THR A 764 -35.33 -46.03 14.70
N ALA A 765 -35.27 -45.75 16.01
CA ALA A 765 -35.93 -46.57 17.02
C ALA A 765 -36.54 -45.65 18.08
N GLU A 766 -37.85 -45.76 18.24
CA GLU A 766 -38.66 -45.06 19.23
C GLU A 766 -38.10 -45.26 20.64
N VAL A 767 -37.88 -44.18 21.39
CA VAL A 767 -37.87 -44.25 22.86
C VAL A 767 -38.75 -43.15 23.44
N SER A 768 -39.65 -43.65 24.26
CA SER A 768 -40.77 -43.02 24.94
C SER A 768 -40.39 -41.91 25.90
N ILE A 769 -41.38 -41.04 26.08
CA ILE A 769 -41.56 -40.11 27.18
C ILE A 769 -41.49 -40.88 28.52
N ASP A 770 -40.88 -40.22 29.51
CA ASP A 770 -40.81 -40.53 30.95
C ASP A 770 -39.46 -41.05 31.47
N GLU A 771 -39.00 -40.40 32.54
CA GLU A 771 -37.86 -40.71 33.43
C GLU A 771 -36.50 -40.02 33.14
N ALA A 772 -36.47 -38.70 33.38
CA ALA A 772 -35.34 -38.04 34.08
C ALA A 772 -35.80 -36.72 34.75
N ILE A 773 -36.78 -36.87 35.65
CA ILE A 773 -36.97 -36.02 36.84
C ILE A 773 -36.07 -36.70 37.89
N GLU A 774 -35.09 -36.12 38.55
CA GLU A 774 -35.15 -35.02 39.51
C GLU A 774 -33.70 -34.76 39.99
N ASP A 775 -33.20 -33.52 39.94
CA ASP A 775 -32.25 -33.00 40.95
C ASP A 775 -32.23 -31.45 40.87
N GLU A 776 -33.24 -30.89 41.52
CA GLU A 776 -33.27 -29.66 42.33
C GLU A 776 -32.14 -28.60 42.20
N LYS A 777 -32.47 -27.39 41.68
CA LYS A 777 -32.77 -26.17 42.49
C LYS A 777 -32.90 -24.88 41.66
N VAL A 778 -34.10 -24.29 41.74
CA VAL A 778 -34.48 -22.86 41.64
C VAL A 778 -33.65 -21.95 40.73
N ILE A 779 -34.16 -21.70 39.51
CA ILE A 779 -33.89 -20.46 38.77
C ILE A 779 -35.23 -19.75 38.54
N GLN A 780 -35.35 -18.53 39.05
CA GLN A 780 -36.53 -17.69 38.95
C GLN A 780 -36.98 -17.53 37.49
N LYS A 781 -38.31 -17.51 37.24
CA LYS A 781 -38.90 -17.10 35.96
C LYS A 781 -38.16 -15.83 35.46
N PRO A 782 -37.64 -15.79 34.22
CA PRO A 782 -37.10 -14.55 33.68
C PRO A 782 -38.26 -13.55 33.65
N LYS A 783 -38.14 -12.51 34.49
CA LYS A 783 -39.02 -11.33 34.43
C LYS A 783 -39.07 -10.87 32.99
N GLU A 784 -40.28 -10.59 32.48
CA GLU A 784 -40.42 -9.79 31.26
C GLU A 784 -39.58 -8.52 31.44
N VAL A 785 -38.51 -8.40 30.66
CA VAL A 785 -37.69 -7.19 30.64
C VAL A 785 -38.53 -6.11 29.99
N LYS A 786 -39.24 -5.32 30.81
CA LYS A 786 -39.79 -4.04 30.37
C LYS A 786 -38.62 -3.18 29.91
N MET A 787 -38.64 -2.77 28.64
CA MET A 787 -37.68 -1.79 28.16
C MET A 787 -37.79 -0.52 29.01
N PRO A 788 -36.66 0.06 29.46
CA PRO A 788 -36.70 1.34 30.17
C PRO A 788 -37.42 2.39 29.33
N GLU A 789 -38.33 3.14 29.94
CA GLU A 789 -39.04 4.23 29.26
C GLU A 789 -38.03 5.27 28.75
N HIS A 790 -38.22 5.70 27.49
CA HIS A 790 -37.33 6.67 26.87
C HIS A 790 -37.36 8.00 27.66
N PRO A 791 -36.20 8.66 27.89
CA PRO A 791 -36.18 9.98 28.50
C PRO A 791 -37.00 10.98 27.66
N HIS A 792 -37.82 11.83 28.28
CA HIS A 792 -38.75 12.70 27.54
C HIS A 792 -38.10 13.77 26.64
N ASP A 793 -36.77 13.98 26.70
CA ASP A 793 -36.07 15.12 26.09
C ASP A 793 -35.07 14.76 24.96
N PHE A 794 -35.04 13.53 24.43
CA PHE A 794 -34.13 13.17 23.33
C PHE A 794 -34.77 13.43 21.94
N ILE A 795 -33.93 13.79 20.97
CA ILE A 795 -34.38 14.18 19.63
C ILE A 795 -34.04 13.07 18.62
N GLU A 796 -35.07 12.54 17.97
CA GLU A 796 -34.93 11.50 16.93
C GLU A 796 -34.23 12.01 15.67
N VAL A 797 -33.59 11.11 14.93
CA VAL A 797 -32.80 11.41 13.72
C VAL A 797 -33.62 12.13 12.65
N ASP A 798 -34.88 11.71 12.47
CA ASP A 798 -35.77 12.20 11.42
C ASP A 798 -36.56 13.44 11.84
N ALA A 799 -36.40 13.91 13.08
CA ALA A 799 -37.04 15.13 13.53
C ALA A 799 -36.55 16.34 12.72
N LEU A 800 -37.48 17.26 12.42
CA LEU A 800 -37.17 18.53 11.77
C LEU A 800 -36.23 19.37 12.65
N VAL A 801 -35.35 20.15 12.02
CA VAL A 801 -34.42 21.05 12.74
C VAL A 801 -35.12 22.09 13.62
N SER A 802 -36.41 22.35 13.40
CA SER A 802 -37.24 23.20 14.25
C SER A 802 -37.49 22.62 15.65
N LYS A 803 -37.29 21.30 15.84
CA LYS A 803 -37.38 20.64 17.15
C LYS A 803 -36.10 20.75 17.98
N LEU A 804 -35.01 21.26 17.40
CA LEU A 804 -33.75 21.49 18.12
C LEU A 804 -33.91 22.59 19.17
N GLU A 805 -33.39 22.35 20.36
CA GLU A 805 -33.45 23.29 21.47
C GLU A 805 -32.70 24.59 21.12
N GLY A 806 -33.33 25.74 21.32
CA GLY A 806 -32.75 27.05 20.97
C GLY A 806 -32.82 27.41 19.47
N VAL A 807 -33.45 26.59 18.63
CA VAL A 807 -33.68 26.86 17.21
C VAL A 807 -35.12 27.34 16.99
N GLY A 808 -35.34 28.66 16.98
CA GLY A 808 -36.65 29.25 16.65
C GLY A 808 -37.02 29.13 15.16
N LYS A 809 -38.28 29.44 14.80
CA LYS A 809 -38.81 29.32 13.41
C LYS A 809 -37.92 29.98 12.35
N THR A 810 -37.39 31.17 12.64
CA THR A 810 -36.50 31.90 11.71
C THR A 810 -35.11 31.29 11.58
N MET A 811 -34.65 30.55 12.60
CA MET A 811 -33.39 29.81 12.57
C MET A 811 -33.54 28.49 11.82
N ALA A 812 -34.65 27.78 12.06
CA ALA A 812 -35.01 26.56 11.34
C ALA A 812 -35.05 26.81 9.83
N GLN A 813 -35.73 27.88 9.40
CA GLN A 813 -35.79 28.25 7.99
C GLN A 813 -34.40 28.56 7.39
N ARG A 814 -33.50 29.18 8.16
CA ARG A 814 -32.11 29.43 7.72
C ARG A 814 -31.25 28.16 7.65
N LEU A 815 -31.57 27.15 8.46
CA LEU A 815 -30.93 25.84 8.42
C LEU A 815 -31.44 25.06 7.20
N GLU A 816 -32.74 25.10 6.94
CA GLU A 816 -33.40 24.53 5.77
C GLU A 816 -32.89 25.19 4.46
N ASP A 817 -32.76 26.51 4.40
CA ASP A 817 -32.16 27.25 3.27
C ASP A 817 -30.72 26.81 2.96
N LYS A 818 -30.04 26.21 3.95
CA LYS A 818 -28.68 25.66 3.81
C LYS A 818 -28.66 24.14 3.60
N GLY A 819 -29.82 23.52 3.37
CA GLY A 819 -29.99 22.09 3.13
C GLY A 819 -29.94 21.22 4.39
N ILE A 820 -30.13 21.80 5.58
CA ILE A 820 -30.13 21.10 6.86
C ILE A 820 -31.56 21.05 7.37
N GLU A 821 -32.32 20.07 6.89
CA GLU A 821 -33.77 19.97 7.12
C GLU A 821 -34.14 19.13 8.36
N ASN A 822 -33.31 18.14 8.71
CA ASN A 822 -33.53 17.25 9.85
C ASN A 822 -32.29 17.14 10.77
N VAL A 823 -32.50 16.56 11.93
CA VAL A 823 -31.51 16.43 13.02
C VAL A 823 -30.34 15.53 12.61
N GLY A 824 -30.59 14.46 11.86
CA GLY A 824 -29.54 13.62 11.27
C GLY A 824 -28.57 14.43 10.38
N LYS A 825 -29.10 15.24 9.45
CA LYS A 825 -28.29 16.16 8.64
C LYS A 825 -27.57 17.20 9.51
N PHE A 826 -28.21 17.70 10.57
CA PHE A 826 -27.59 18.66 11.50
C PHE A 826 -26.35 18.09 12.22
N TYR A 827 -26.38 16.81 12.61
CA TYR A 827 -25.25 16.14 13.25
C TYR A 827 -24.10 15.82 12.29
N MET A 828 -24.40 15.56 11.01
CA MET A 828 -23.39 15.25 9.98
C MET A 828 -22.56 16.48 9.56
N VAL A 829 -23.09 17.69 9.68
CA VAL A 829 -22.40 18.93 9.28
C VAL A 829 -21.26 19.28 10.25
N ALA A 830 -20.17 19.92 9.80
CA ALA A 830 -19.10 20.34 10.72
C ALA A 830 -19.52 21.55 11.61
N ASN A 831 -19.05 21.59 12.87
CA ASN A 831 -19.32 22.70 13.81
C ASN A 831 -18.96 24.07 13.23
N SER A 832 -17.88 24.16 12.43
CA SER A 832 -17.42 25.39 11.77
C SER A 832 -18.40 25.94 10.72
N ARG A 833 -19.26 25.09 10.12
CA ARG A 833 -20.32 25.51 9.20
C ARG A 833 -21.58 25.94 9.95
N LEU A 834 -21.93 25.26 11.04
CA LEU A 834 -23.07 25.61 11.89
C LEU A 834 -22.86 26.97 12.58
N LEU A 835 -21.68 27.23 13.12
CA LEU A 835 -21.34 28.52 13.76
C LEU A 835 -21.37 29.73 12.81
N LYS A 836 -21.32 29.52 11.49
CA LYS A 836 -21.50 30.60 10.50
C LYS A 836 -22.97 30.99 10.30
N ILE A 837 -23.91 30.30 10.94
CA ILE A 837 -25.33 30.62 10.90
C ILE A 837 -25.61 31.65 12.00
N LYS A 838 -26.06 32.83 11.58
CA LYS A 838 -26.25 33.98 12.48
C LYS A 838 -27.29 33.64 13.56
N GLY A 839 -26.82 33.54 14.80
CA GLY A 839 -27.60 33.28 16.02
C GLY A 839 -27.54 31.83 16.54
N LEU A 840 -26.82 30.93 15.87
CA LEU A 840 -26.58 29.56 16.36
C LEU A 840 -25.26 29.51 17.16
N GLY A 841 -25.35 29.33 18.47
CA GLY A 841 -24.21 29.36 19.39
C GLY A 841 -23.54 28.00 19.61
N ALA A 842 -22.27 28.00 20.03
CA ALA A 842 -21.50 26.78 20.31
C ALA A 842 -22.15 25.89 21.39
N LYS A 843 -22.67 26.50 22.45
CA LYS A 843 -23.40 25.79 23.52
C LYS A 843 -24.64 25.09 22.97
N THR A 844 -25.44 25.80 22.17
CA THR A 844 -26.63 25.25 21.50
C THR A 844 -26.29 24.07 20.58
N ILE A 845 -25.18 24.14 19.84
CA ILE A 845 -24.74 23.05 18.95
C ILE A 845 -24.32 21.82 19.77
N SER A 846 -23.51 22.01 20.82
CA SER A 846 -23.01 20.92 21.67
C SER A 846 -24.16 20.23 22.41
N THR A 847 -25.08 20.98 23.03
CA THR A 847 -26.26 20.43 23.72
C THR A 847 -27.14 19.60 22.78
N ASN A 848 -27.48 20.14 21.61
CA ASN A 848 -28.32 19.42 20.65
C ASN A 848 -27.64 18.16 20.09
N ARG A 849 -26.32 18.16 19.89
CA ARG A 849 -25.57 16.98 19.44
C ARG A 849 -25.44 15.91 20.51
N GLY A 850 -25.27 16.31 21.76
CA GLY A 850 -25.23 15.40 22.89
C GLY A 850 -26.56 14.66 23.08
N ASN A 851 -27.67 15.37 22.92
CA ASN A 851 -29.04 14.84 23.08
C ASN A 851 -29.62 14.19 21.80
N THR A 852 -28.78 13.97 20.78
CA THR A 852 -29.18 13.28 19.55
C THR A 852 -29.17 11.77 19.78
N ASP A 853 -30.08 11.06 19.11
CA ASP A 853 -30.16 9.60 19.07
C ASP A 853 -28.83 8.94 18.62
N VAL A 854 -28.45 7.84 19.29
CA VAL A 854 -27.25 7.05 18.97
C VAL A 854 -27.23 6.48 17.55
N LEU A 855 -28.39 6.29 16.91
CA LEU A 855 -28.47 5.83 15.51
C LEU A 855 -27.78 6.76 14.50
N VAL A 856 -27.50 8.01 14.87
CA VAL A 856 -26.75 8.91 14.00
C VAL A 856 -25.26 8.52 13.91
N LEU A 857 -24.78 7.68 14.84
CA LEU A 857 -23.43 7.16 14.80
C LEU A 857 -23.30 6.06 13.71
N PRO A 858 -22.28 6.15 12.85
CA PRO A 858 -22.11 5.16 11.79
C PRO A 858 -21.84 3.77 12.39
N ARG A 859 -22.40 2.72 11.77
CA ARG A 859 -22.28 1.31 12.21
C ARG A 859 -23.05 0.96 13.50
N ILE A 860 -23.90 1.84 14.01
CA ILE A 860 -24.97 1.46 14.94
C ILE A 860 -26.23 1.27 14.11
N ASP A 861 -26.67 0.02 13.97
CA ASP A 861 -27.91 -0.34 13.31
C ASP A 861 -29.06 -0.46 14.34
N PHE A 862 -30.25 -0.84 13.86
CA PHE A 862 -31.42 -0.99 14.72
C PHE A 862 -31.25 -2.05 15.81
N GLU A 863 -30.46 -3.10 15.56
CA GLU A 863 -30.18 -4.16 16.54
C GLU A 863 -29.21 -3.66 17.62
N GLY A 864 -28.11 -3.00 17.23
CA GLY A 864 -27.20 -2.34 18.16
C GLY A 864 -27.89 -1.26 19.01
N LYS A 865 -28.83 -0.50 18.44
CA LYS A 865 -29.66 0.46 19.19
C LYS A 865 -30.52 -0.24 20.24
N ARG A 866 -31.10 -1.40 19.90
CA ARG A 866 -31.95 -2.16 20.83
C ARG A 866 -31.14 -2.62 22.04
N ASP A 867 -29.93 -3.13 21.80
CA ASP A 867 -29.01 -3.56 22.85
C ASP A 867 -28.57 -2.36 23.71
N LEU A 868 -28.23 -1.23 23.10
CA LEU A 868 -27.93 0.03 23.81
C LEU A 868 -29.10 0.52 24.67
N ASN A 869 -30.32 0.51 24.13
CA ASN A 869 -31.53 0.90 24.86
C ASN A 869 -31.80 -0.04 26.05
N LEU A 870 -31.53 -1.34 25.90
CA LEU A 870 -31.63 -2.31 27.01
C LEU A 870 -30.59 -2.01 28.12
N MET A 871 -29.44 -1.43 27.75
CA MET A 871 -28.42 -0.95 28.69
C MET A 871 -28.70 0.48 29.22
N GLY A 872 -29.82 1.10 28.83
CA GLY A 872 -30.20 2.46 29.24
C GLY A 872 -29.44 3.58 28.52
N ILE A 873 -28.79 3.28 27.39
CA ILE A 873 -28.03 4.23 26.58
C ILE A 873 -28.86 4.64 25.37
N PHE A 874 -29.34 5.88 25.34
CA PHE A 874 -30.25 6.37 24.30
C PHE A 874 -29.64 7.49 23.45
N THR A 875 -28.74 8.28 24.04
CA THR A 875 -28.16 9.47 23.40
C THR A 875 -26.68 9.29 23.10
N VAL A 876 -26.18 10.06 22.12
CA VAL A 876 -24.76 10.10 21.76
C VAL A 876 -23.87 10.45 22.96
N MET A 877 -24.32 11.34 23.86
CA MET A 877 -23.57 11.66 25.08
C MET A 877 -23.47 10.45 26.02
N GLN A 878 -24.58 9.74 26.24
CA GLN A 878 -24.59 8.53 27.07
C GLN A 878 -23.71 7.43 26.47
N PHE A 879 -23.69 7.28 25.14
CA PHE A 879 -22.78 6.35 24.46
C PHE A 879 -21.31 6.73 24.67
N PHE A 880 -21.00 8.03 24.65
CA PHE A 880 -19.64 8.52 24.92
C PHE A 880 -19.21 8.27 26.37
N GLU A 881 -20.12 8.45 27.32
CA GLU A 881 -19.87 8.28 28.76
C GLU A 881 -19.85 6.82 29.24
N ALA A 882 -20.47 5.89 28.51
CA ALA A 882 -20.52 4.47 28.87
C ALA A 882 -19.12 3.80 28.87
N GLU A 883 -18.88 2.79 29.69
CA GLU A 883 -17.58 2.08 29.72
C GLU A 883 -17.35 1.23 28.45
N ASP A 884 -16.12 1.23 27.93
CA ASP A 884 -15.79 0.53 26.67
C ASP A 884 -16.07 -0.98 26.74
N ASP A 885 -15.78 -1.62 27.88
CA ASP A 885 -16.04 -3.05 28.09
C ASP A 885 -17.52 -3.39 27.99
N SER A 886 -18.39 -2.51 28.52
CA SER A 886 -19.85 -2.66 28.43
C SER A 886 -20.35 -2.55 26.98
N LEU A 887 -19.74 -1.67 26.19
CA LEU A 887 -20.12 -1.47 24.78
C LEU A 887 -19.63 -2.61 23.87
N THR A 888 -18.57 -3.35 24.24
CA THR A 888 -18.09 -4.49 23.44
C THR A 888 -19.04 -5.69 23.46
N ALA A 889 -19.93 -5.76 24.44
CA ALA A 889 -20.97 -6.79 24.52
C ALA A 889 -22.11 -6.58 23.49
N ILE A 890 -22.13 -5.43 22.81
CA ILE A 890 -23.18 -5.04 21.87
C ILE A 890 -22.85 -5.56 20.47
N ARG A 891 -23.84 -6.18 19.83
CA ARG A 891 -23.65 -6.75 18.49
C ARG A 891 -23.24 -5.66 17.48
N GLY A 892 -22.25 -5.97 16.66
CA GLY A 892 -21.70 -5.04 15.67
C GLY A 892 -20.68 -4.03 16.21
N LEU A 893 -20.53 -3.89 17.53
CA LEU A 893 -19.59 -2.97 18.16
C LEU A 893 -18.37 -3.70 18.75
N ARG A 894 -17.26 -3.69 17.99
CA ARG A 894 -15.95 -4.17 18.49
C ARG A 894 -15.16 -3.01 19.09
N SER A 895 -14.22 -3.32 19.99
CA SER A 895 -13.36 -2.31 20.66
C SER A 895 -12.77 -1.25 19.69
N PRO A 896 -12.18 -1.61 18.52
CA PRO A 896 -11.67 -0.60 17.58
C PRO A 896 -12.74 0.32 16.98
N THR A 897 -13.97 -0.19 16.79
CA THR A 897 -15.10 0.59 16.31
C THR A 897 -15.61 1.54 17.39
N ILE A 898 -15.68 1.09 18.64
CA ILE A 898 -16.10 1.90 19.80
C ILE A 898 -15.14 3.06 20.02
N THR A 899 -13.82 2.79 20.04
CA THR A 899 -12.80 3.84 20.21
C THR A 899 -12.90 4.89 19.10
N LYS A 900 -13.09 4.45 17.85
CA LYS A 900 -13.26 5.36 16.71
C LYS A 900 -14.53 6.21 16.83
N LEU A 901 -15.65 5.60 17.21
CA LEU A 901 -16.91 6.31 17.41
C LEU A 901 -16.81 7.34 18.53
N LYS A 902 -16.17 7.00 19.65
CA LYS A 902 -15.95 7.94 20.76
C LYS A 902 -15.06 9.11 20.36
N LEU A 903 -13.98 8.88 19.61
CA LEU A 903 -13.14 9.96 19.09
C LEU A 903 -13.91 10.88 18.11
N ASP A 904 -14.73 10.32 17.24
CA ASP A 904 -15.58 11.09 16.32
C ASP A 904 -16.63 11.93 17.09
N ILE A 905 -17.19 11.38 18.17
CA ILE A 905 -18.11 12.08 19.07
C ILE A 905 -17.39 13.19 19.84
N GLU A 906 -16.20 12.90 20.36
CA GLU A 906 -15.35 13.85 21.07
C GLU A 906 -15.01 15.06 20.19
N GLU A 907 -14.64 14.83 18.92
CA GLU A 907 -14.43 15.92 17.97
C GLU A 907 -15.71 16.74 17.77
N LYS A 908 -16.87 16.09 17.65
CA LYS A 908 -18.15 16.77 17.42
C LYS A 908 -18.66 17.52 18.65
N LEU A 909 -18.38 17.05 19.87
CA LEU A 909 -18.81 17.67 21.13
C LEU A 909 -17.82 18.71 21.68
N LEU A 910 -16.51 18.42 21.65
CA LEU A 910 -15.46 19.25 22.27
C LEU A 910 -14.83 20.26 21.31
N MET A 911 -14.68 19.97 20.00
CA MET A 911 -14.11 20.91 19.02
C MET A 911 -15.17 21.90 18.51
N THR A 912 -15.80 22.63 19.42
CA THR A 912 -16.36 23.94 19.08
C THR A 912 -15.23 24.96 19.14
N PRO A 913 -14.88 25.66 18.04
CA PRO A 913 -13.81 26.65 18.06
C PRO A 913 -14.18 27.79 19.01
N GLY A 914 -13.59 27.78 20.22
CA GLY A 914 -13.87 28.79 21.25
C GLY A 914 -13.24 28.58 22.62
N SER A 915 -12.82 27.37 23.02
CA SER A 915 -12.17 27.15 24.33
C SER A 915 -10.74 26.66 24.19
N GLN A 916 -9.78 27.57 24.35
CA GLN A 916 -8.44 27.22 24.80
C GLN A 916 -8.53 26.73 26.25
N VAL A 917 -8.04 25.54 26.57
CA VAL A 917 -7.40 25.29 27.88
C VAL A 917 -6.22 24.34 27.72
N VAL A 918 -5.04 24.90 27.98
CA VAL A 918 -3.75 24.26 28.23
C VAL A 918 -3.82 23.39 29.49
N PRO A 919 -3.25 22.18 29.56
CA PRO A 919 -3.16 21.47 30.82
C PRO A 919 -2.07 22.11 31.69
N LYS A 920 -2.45 22.63 32.87
CA LYS A 920 -1.49 22.89 33.95
C LYS A 920 -1.98 22.33 35.29
N ARG A 921 -1.09 21.50 35.84
CA ARG A 921 -0.85 21.06 37.24
C ARG A 921 -1.84 21.47 38.34
N LYS A 922 -2.16 20.45 39.15
CA LYS A 922 -2.84 20.44 40.46
C LYS A 922 -2.49 21.63 41.37
N THR A 923 -3.51 22.24 41.97
CA THR A 923 -3.56 22.60 43.41
C THR A 923 -5.00 22.81 43.87
N THR A 924 -5.28 22.38 45.10
CA THR A 924 -6.55 22.29 45.83
C THR A 924 -7.12 23.61 46.35
N LYS A 925 -8.46 23.68 46.42
CA LYS A 925 -9.39 24.40 47.34
C LYS A 925 -9.21 25.92 47.60
N LYS A 926 -10.24 26.74 47.29
CA LYS A 926 -11.25 27.29 48.26
C LYS A 926 -12.23 28.34 47.66
N LEU A 927 -13.52 28.08 47.86
CA LEU A 927 -14.69 28.93 48.24
C LEU A 927 -14.87 30.43 47.85
N SER A 928 -15.93 30.67 47.07
CA SER A 928 -17.12 31.57 47.22
C SER A 928 -17.02 33.07 47.62
N ALA A 929 -17.70 33.93 46.84
CA ALA A 929 -18.93 34.68 47.19
C ALA A 929 -18.97 36.19 46.88
N LYS A 930 -20.15 36.62 46.36
CA LYS A 930 -20.87 37.91 46.50
C LYS A 930 -20.55 39.12 45.57
N THR A 931 -21.55 39.44 44.75
CA THR A 931 -22.01 40.76 44.23
C THR A 931 -22.58 41.66 45.36
N PRO A 932 -23.10 42.91 45.15
CA PRO A 932 -22.99 43.97 44.12
C PRO A 932 -22.83 45.38 44.80
N PRO A 933 -23.49 46.53 44.46
CA PRO A 933 -23.78 47.31 43.21
C PRO A 933 -23.39 48.84 43.29
N LYS A 934 -23.50 49.60 42.18
CA LYS A 934 -24.31 50.87 42.01
C LYS A 934 -23.83 51.85 40.89
N GLU A 935 -24.85 52.36 40.19
CA GLU A 935 -25.07 53.52 39.29
C GLU A 935 -24.71 54.93 39.89
N PRO A 936 -24.98 56.13 39.27
CA PRO A 936 -25.46 56.53 37.91
C PRO A 936 -24.87 57.89 37.31
N ALA A 937 -25.39 58.28 36.12
CA ALA A 937 -25.78 59.67 35.68
C ALA A 937 -24.88 60.65 34.86
N LYS A 938 -25.20 60.77 33.54
CA LYS A 938 -25.65 61.93 32.69
C LYS A 938 -24.90 63.30 32.54
N LYS A 939 -24.57 63.61 31.25
CA LYS A 939 -24.86 64.83 30.39
C LYS A 939 -24.07 66.17 30.62
N PRO A 940 -24.11 67.21 29.72
CA PRO A 940 -24.17 67.31 28.22
C PRO A 940 -23.45 68.57 27.56
N THR A 941 -23.65 68.78 26.23
CA THR A 941 -23.63 70.05 25.40
C THR A 941 -22.27 70.74 25.04
N ALA A 942 -21.99 71.42 23.89
CA ALA A 942 -22.74 71.99 22.75
C ALA A 942 -21.88 72.27 21.45
N LYS A 943 -22.51 72.07 20.26
CA LYS A 943 -22.59 72.84 18.97
C LYS A 943 -21.48 73.87 18.56
N LYS A 944 -20.78 73.73 17.39
CA LYS A 944 -21.03 74.11 15.94
C LYS A 944 -20.24 75.38 15.52
N PRO A 945 -19.96 75.72 14.22
CA PRO A 945 -20.47 75.18 12.93
C PRO A 945 -19.45 74.93 11.75
N THR A 946 -19.93 74.13 10.75
CA THR A 946 -19.72 74.07 9.26
C THR A 946 -18.43 74.62 8.59
N LYS A 947 -17.82 74.03 7.53
CA LYS A 947 -18.37 73.49 6.25
C LYS A 947 -17.24 72.80 5.41
N LYS A 948 -17.59 71.70 4.68
CA LYS A 948 -17.08 71.16 3.37
C LYS A 948 -15.55 70.99 3.16
N THR A 949 -14.96 69.97 2.54
CA THR A 949 -15.23 68.68 1.84
C THR A 949 -13.81 68.07 1.72
N THR A 950 -13.53 66.76 1.82
CA THR A 950 -13.64 65.74 0.76
C THR A 950 -13.30 64.37 1.37
N THR A 951 -13.92 63.34 0.81
CA THR A 951 -14.07 61.98 1.32
C THR A 951 -12.91 61.03 1.02
N THR A 952 -12.49 60.26 2.03
CA THR A 952 -11.74 59.00 1.89
C THR A 952 -12.34 57.95 2.85
N LYS A 953 -12.77 56.78 2.34
CA LYS A 953 -13.08 55.60 3.18
C LYS A 953 -12.51 54.31 2.56
N THR A 954 -11.45 53.82 3.21
CA THR A 954 -11.11 52.45 3.62
C THR A 954 -12.22 51.39 3.43
N LYS A 955 -12.02 50.26 2.70
CA LYS A 955 -11.33 48.98 3.05
C LYS A 955 -11.69 48.50 4.47
N THR A 956 -12.25 47.31 4.77
CA THR A 956 -12.21 45.91 4.27
C THR A 956 -13.25 45.11 5.13
N PRO A 957 -13.37 43.76 5.12
CA PRO A 957 -13.61 42.77 4.05
C PRO A 957 -14.80 41.81 4.38
N THR A 958 -15.40 41.12 3.40
CA THR A 958 -16.11 39.84 3.63
C THR A 958 -15.98 38.87 2.46
N ILE A 959 -15.88 37.59 2.83
CA ILE A 959 -15.51 36.35 2.13
C ILE A 959 -16.50 35.93 1.01
N PRO A 960 -16.04 35.30 -0.10
CA PRO A 960 -16.93 34.70 -1.10
C PRO A 960 -17.41 33.29 -0.68
N LYS A 961 -18.67 32.99 -1.04
CA LYS A 961 -19.28 31.66 -0.96
C LYS A 961 -19.04 30.88 -2.27
N ASP A 962 -18.84 29.59 -2.10
CA ASP A 962 -18.69 28.56 -3.13
C ASP A 962 -19.91 28.47 -4.07
N THR A 963 -19.61 28.32 -5.36
CA THR A 963 -20.53 27.86 -6.41
C THR A 963 -20.51 26.34 -6.48
N THR A 964 -21.69 25.74 -6.38
CA THR A 964 -21.99 24.33 -6.61
C THR A 964 -22.29 24.04 -8.08
N ILE A 965 -21.69 22.96 -8.60
CA ILE A 965 -22.29 21.80 -9.30
C ILE A 965 -23.19 22.03 -10.55
N ALA A 966 -23.41 23.27 -11.02
CA ALA A 966 -24.12 23.52 -12.29
C ALA A 966 -23.19 23.60 -13.53
N GLU A 967 -21.87 23.61 -13.35
CA GLU A 967 -20.88 23.53 -14.44
C GLU A 967 -20.51 22.09 -14.83
N TYR A 968 -21.04 21.08 -14.12
CA TYR A 968 -20.69 19.66 -14.33
C TYR A 968 -21.71 18.90 -15.19
N LEU A 969 -22.92 19.42 -15.36
CA LEU A 969 -23.98 18.79 -16.15
C LEU A 969 -24.15 19.56 -17.46
N GLY A 970 -23.33 19.21 -18.44
CA GLY A 970 -23.30 19.79 -19.78
C GLY A 970 -24.57 19.48 -20.59
N THR A 971 -25.67 20.16 -20.29
CA THR A 971 -26.88 20.16 -21.11
C THR A 971 -27.43 21.57 -21.27
N LYS A 972 -26.87 22.32 -22.22
CA LYS A 972 -27.63 23.29 -23.03
C LYS A 972 -26.90 23.55 -24.36
N LYS A 973 -27.62 23.28 -25.45
CA LYS A 973 -27.33 23.71 -26.83
C LYS A 973 -27.12 25.24 -26.86
N PRO A 974 -26.34 25.77 -27.83
CA PRO A 974 -25.92 27.16 -27.85
C PRO A 974 -27.14 28.08 -27.88
N LYS A 975 -27.22 29.00 -26.92
CA LYS A 975 -28.00 30.23 -27.09
C LYS A 975 -27.07 31.23 -27.75
N ASP A 976 -27.48 31.72 -28.91
CA ASP A 976 -26.92 32.91 -29.53
C ASP A 976 -26.84 34.03 -28.49
N VAL A 977 -25.61 34.43 -28.18
CA VAL A 977 -25.35 35.69 -27.48
C VAL A 977 -24.85 36.65 -28.53
N SER A 978 -25.74 37.59 -28.81
CA SER A 978 -25.56 38.87 -29.46
C SER A 978 -24.15 39.44 -29.36
N GLU A 979 -23.72 40.01 -30.47
CA GLU A 979 -22.58 40.90 -30.64
C GLU A 979 -22.49 41.92 -29.49
N GLU A 980 -21.67 41.64 -28.49
CA GLU A 980 -21.02 42.69 -27.71
C GLU A 980 -19.62 42.88 -28.29
N GLU A 981 -19.43 44.02 -28.94
CA GLU A 981 -18.18 44.46 -29.54
C GLU A 981 -17.00 44.27 -28.58
N ILE A 982 -16.20 43.23 -28.82
CA ILE A 982 -14.84 43.19 -28.31
C ILE A 982 -14.09 44.28 -29.07
N VAL A 983 -13.90 45.43 -28.42
CA VAL A 983 -12.95 46.46 -28.86
C VAL A 983 -11.57 45.81 -28.98
N VAL A 984 -11.21 45.36 -30.18
CA VAL A 984 -9.87 44.87 -30.50
C VAL A 984 -8.94 46.08 -30.43
N ARG A 985 -8.27 46.24 -29.28
CA ARG A 985 -7.20 47.23 -29.17
C ARG A 985 -6.13 46.89 -30.20
N GLY A 986 -5.95 47.77 -31.18
CA GLY A 986 -4.89 47.66 -32.18
C GLY A 986 -3.49 47.57 -31.54
N PRO A 987 -2.46 47.24 -32.33
CA PRO A 987 -1.10 47.10 -31.84
C PRO A 987 -0.65 48.37 -31.07
N PRO A 988 0.09 48.22 -29.96
CA PRO A 988 0.53 49.36 -29.16
C PRO A 988 1.38 50.34 -29.99
N LYS A 989 1.19 51.65 -29.77
CA LYS A 989 2.03 52.71 -30.37
C LYS A 989 3.49 52.45 -30.00
N GLY A 990 4.35 52.21 -31.00
CA GLY A 990 5.78 51.86 -30.79
C GLY A 990 6.15 50.39 -31.03
N LEU A 991 5.26 49.56 -31.61
CA LEU A 991 5.59 48.19 -32.03
C LEU A 991 6.73 48.17 -33.06
N LEU A 992 7.83 47.49 -32.74
CA LEU A 992 8.97 47.34 -33.64
C LEU A 992 8.82 46.08 -34.48
N LYS A 993 8.70 46.25 -35.81
CA LYS A 993 8.71 45.14 -36.76
C LYS A 993 10.12 44.52 -36.84
N PRO A 994 10.23 43.19 -36.97
CA PRO A 994 11.52 42.51 -37.04
C PRO A 994 12.39 43.00 -38.21
N THR A 995 11.76 43.39 -39.31
CA THR A 995 12.40 43.80 -40.58
C THR A 995 12.89 45.26 -40.59
N LEU A 996 12.64 46.03 -39.52
CA LEU A 996 13.11 47.41 -39.44
C LEU A 996 14.65 47.42 -39.40
N LYS A 997 15.28 48.22 -40.26
CA LYS A 997 16.74 48.42 -40.22
C LYS A 997 17.12 49.20 -38.97
N ILE A 998 18.23 48.84 -38.34
CA ILE A 998 18.71 49.50 -37.11
C ILE A 998 18.98 51.00 -37.31
N SER A 999 19.40 51.41 -38.51
CA SER A 999 19.62 52.82 -38.84
C SER A 999 18.38 53.71 -38.83
N LYS A 1000 17.19 53.11 -38.73
CA LYS A 1000 15.92 53.85 -38.61
C LYS A 1000 15.46 54.04 -37.16
N LEU A 1001 16.21 53.51 -36.18
CA LEU A 1001 15.89 53.73 -34.77
C LEU A 1001 16.39 55.13 -34.34
N PRO A 1002 15.55 55.93 -33.68
CA PRO A 1002 15.94 57.27 -33.23
C PRO A 1002 17.03 57.19 -32.16
N GLY A 1003 18.10 57.98 -32.31
CA GLY A 1003 19.16 58.12 -31.31
C GLY A 1003 20.44 57.30 -31.55
N LEU A 1004 20.55 56.54 -32.64
CA LEU A 1004 21.80 55.89 -33.02
C LEU A 1004 22.67 56.80 -33.91
N GLY A 1005 23.93 56.99 -33.56
CA GLY A 1005 24.92 57.68 -34.39
C GLY A 1005 25.56 56.76 -35.44
N LYS A 1006 26.09 57.32 -36.54
CA LYS A 1006 26.73 56.57 -37.65
C LYS A 1006 27.79 55.56 -37.18
N THR A 1007 28.62 55.95 -36.21
CA THR A 1007 29.66 55.08 -35.63
C THR A 1007 29.11 53.86 -34.89
N THR A 1008 27.90 53.97 -34.34
CA THR A 1008 27.23 52.89 -33.61
C THR A 1008 26.57 51.93 -34.58
N GLU A 1009 26.05 52.44 -35.71
CA GLU A 1009 25.49 51.63 -36.80
C GLU A 1009 26.54 50.75 -37.47
N GLU A 1010 27.73 51.28 -37.77
CA GLU A 1010 28.86 50.54 -38.34
C GLU A 1010 29.26 49.37 -37.43
N ARG A 1011 29.32 49.59 -36.11
CA ARG A 1011 29.64 48.55 -35.13
C ARG A 1011 28.55 47.48 -34.99
N PHE A 1012 27.28 47.84 -35.11
CA PHE A 1012 26.21 46.84 -35.20
C PHE A 1012 26.32 46.00 -36.47
N ALA A 1013 26.70 46.62 -37.60
CA ALA A 1013 26.94 45.91 -38.84
C ALA A 1013 28.13 44.93 -38.73
N GLU A 1014 29.23 45.31 -38.05
CA GLU A 1014 30.36 44.41 -37.76
C GLU A 1014 29.96 43.18 -36.93
N LEU A 1015 29.00 43.32 -36.00
CA LEU A 1015 28.47 42.20 -35.21
C LEU A 1015 27.41 41.37 -35.96
N GLY A 1016 27.12 41.71 -37.22
CA GLY A 1016 26.11 41.08 -38.06
C GLY A 1016 24.69 41.35 -37.58
N VAL A 1017 24.43 42.57 -37.08
CA VAL A 1017 23.10 43.02 -36.64
C VAL A 1017 22.63 44.12 -37.59
N GLN A 1018 21.79 43.77 -38.56
CA GLN A 1018 21.30 44.73 -39.57
C GLN A 1018 19.86 45.15 -39.31
N THR A 1019 19.06 44.27 -38.69
CA THR A 1019 17.65 44.50 -38.36
C THR A 1019 17.40 44.48 -36.86
N VAL A 1020 16.33 45.13 -36.41
CA VAL A 1020 15.93 45.12 -34.99
C VAL A 1020 15.60 43.69 -34.52
N GLY A 1021 15.14 42.81 -35.43
CA GLY A 1021 14.94 41.39 -35.12
C GLY A 1021 16.23 40.63 -34.76
N ASP A 1022 17.38 41.03 -35.32
CA ASP A 1022 18.67 40.40 -35.02
C ASP A 1022 19.15 40.68 -33.60
N LEU A 1023 18.66 41.77 -32.98
CA LEU A 1023 18.93 42.08 -31.57
C LEU A 1023 18.41 40.98 -30.64
N PHE A 1024 17.36 40.25 -30.99
CA PHE A 1024 16.82 39.16 -30.16
C PHE A 1024 17.64 37.87 -30.30
N LYS A 1025 18.33 37.68 -31.43
CA LYS A 1025 19.11 36.47 -31.73
C LYS A 1025 20.51 36.49 -31.12
N LYS A 1026 21.09 37.68 -30.87
CA LYS A 1026 22.44 37.85 -30.33
C LYS A 1026 22.44 37.95 -28.80
N SER A 1027 23.53 37.59 -28.13
CA SER A 1027 23.62 37.66 -26.66
C SER A 1027 23.85 39.10 -26.16
N ILE A 1028 23.29 39.45 -24.99
CA ILE A 1028 23.41 40.81 -24.42
C ILE A 1028 24.87 41.19 -24.21
N LYS A 1029 25.69 40.27 -23.70
CA LYS A 1029 27.14 40.47 -23.49
C LYS A 1029 27.90 40.87 -24.76
N ARG A 1030 27.47 40.40 -25.94
CA ARG A 1030 28.11 40.80 -27.22
C ARG A 1030 27.65 42.18 -27.67
N LEU A 1031 26.38 42.52 -27.40
CA LEU A 1031 25.80 43.80 -27.78
C LEU A 1031 26.23 44.94 -26.84
N SER A 1032 26.48 44.66 -25.56
CA SER A 1032 26.92 45.66 -24.57
C SER A 1032 28.39 46.06 -24.71
N ASN A 1033 29.18 45.36 -25.51
CA ASN A 1033 30.55 45.77 -25.85
C ASN A 1033 30.59 46.99 -26.78
N ILE A 1034 29.46 47.42 -27.36
CA ILE A 1034 29.38 48.62 -28.17
C ILE A 1034 29.33 49.84 -27.26
N ARG A 1035 30.37 50.67 -27.33
CA ARG A 1035 30.49 51.92 -26.55
C ARG A 1035 29.32 52.86 -26.87
N GLY A 1036 28.53 53.22 -25.86
CA GLY A 1036 27.41 54.17 -25.97
C GLY A 1036 26.00 53.57 -25.90
N ILE A 1037 25.86 52.27 -25.62
CA ILE A 1037 24.55 51.61 -25.43
C ILE A 1037 24.54 50.86 -24.11
N GLU A 1038 23.58 51.15 -23.24
CA GLU A 1038 23.43 50.41 -21.99
C GLU A 1038 22.65 49.10 -22.20
N GLU A 1039 22.90 48.09 -21.35
CA GLU A 1039 22.13 46.84 -21.37
C GLU A 1039 20.63 47.07 -21.17
N LYS A 1040 20.26 48.14 -20.44
CA LYS A 1040 18.88 48.53 -20.20
C LYS A 1040 18.17 48.91 -21.49
N ASP A 1041 18.80 49.70 -22.35
CA ASP A 1041 18.23 50.16 -23.61
C ASP A 1041 17.95 49.00 -24.57
N ILE A 1042 18.88 48.04 -24.64
CA ILE A 1042 18.73 46.81 -25.45
C ILE A 1042 17.55 45.97 -24.94
N ILE A 1043 17.39 45.85 -23.62
CA ILE A 1043 16.29 45.10 -23.02
C ILE A 1043 14.95 45.80 -23.28
N GLU A 1044 14.89 47.13 -23.27
CA GLU A 1044 13.68 47.88 -23.62
C GLU A 1044 13.27 47.69 -25.08
N LEU A 1045 14.23 47.76 -26.01
CA LEU A 1045 13.98 47.46 -27.42
C LEU A 1045 13.45 46.03 -27.63
N ARG A 1046 14.03 45.04 -26.94
CA ARG A 1046 13.56 43.64 -27.01
C ARG A 1046 12.15 43.43 -26.48
N LYS A 1047 11.72 44.22 -25.49
CA LYS A 1047 10.36 44.17 -24.94
C LYS A 1047 9.32 44.68 -25.93
N MET A 1048 9.69 45.64 -26.79
CA MET A 1048 8.82 46.28 -27.78
C MET A 1048 8.80 45.60 -29.15
N LEU A 1049 9.64 44.58 -29.35
CA LEU A 1049 9.64 43.75 -30.56
C LEU A 1049 8.33 42.98 -30.74
N SER A 1050 7.92 42.81 -32.00
CA SER A 1050 6.83 41.93 -32.41
C SER A 1050 7.06 40.48 -31.96
N VAL A 1051 6.00 39.76 -31.60
CA VAL A 1051 6.05 38.31 -31.29
C VAL A 1051 6.50 37.44 -32.46
N GLU A 1052 6.51 37.99 -33.68
CA GLU A 1052 7.04 37.35 -34.88
C GLU A 1052 8.52 36.97 -34.76
N VAL A 1053 9.29 37.63 -33.89
CA VAL A 1053 10.71 37.30 -33.65
C VAL A 1053 10.89 35.98 -32.90
N LEU A 1054 9.84 35.48 -32.25
CA LEU A 1054 9.92 34.29 -31.42
C LEU A 1054 10.03 33.00 -32.25
N PRO A 1055 10.83 32.02 -31.81
CA PRO A 1055 10.96 30.76 -32.51
C PRO A 1055 9.62 30.01 -32.52
N HIS A 1056 9.33 29.33 -33.64
CA HIS A 1056 8.11 28.55 -33.86
C HIS A 1056 6.80 29.37 -33.99
N VAL A 1057 6.88 30.70 -34.14
CA VAL A 1057 5.71 31.53 -34.48
C VAL A 1057 5.60 31.64 -36.01
N THR A 1058 4.69 30.88 -36.61
CA THR A 1058 4.36 30.98 -38.05
C THR A 1058 3.37 32.13 -38.31
N PRO A 1059 3.21 32.61 -39.55
CA PRO A 1059 2.22 33.65 -39.87
C PRO A 1059 0.78 33.31 -39.44
N ALA A 1060 0.41 32.03 -39.49
CA ALA A 1060 -0.89 31.55 -39.00
C ALA A 1060 -1.03 31.68 -37.47
N ILE A 1061 0.03 31.34 -36.72
CA ILE A 1061 0.09 31.50 -35.25
C ILE A 1061 0.10 32.98 -34.88
N LEU A 1062 0.83 33.82 -35.63
CA LEU A 1062 0.85 35.27 -35.44
C LEU A 1062 -0.54 35.89 -35.57
N LYS A 1063 -1.33 35.49 -36.58
CA LYS A 1063 -2.71 35.97 -36.76
C LYS A 1063 -3.58 35.61 -35.55
N GLN A 1064 -3.46 34.39 -35.02
CA GLN A 1064 -4.18 33.96 -33.82
C GLN A 1064 -3.74 34.73 -32.56
N LEU A 1065 -2.44 34.94 -32.36
CA LEU A 1065 -1.92 35.73 -31.23
C LEU A 1065 -2.38 37.19 -31.29
N ASN A 1066 -2.44 37.78 -32.49
CA ASN A 1066 -2.93 39.13 -32.71
C ASN A 1066 -4.43 39.26 -32.37
N VAL A 1067 -5.26 38.27 -32.76
CA VAL A 1067 -6.69 38.21 -32.36
C VAL A 1067 -6.84 38.14 -30.84
N MET A 1068 -5.89 37.52 -30.14
CA MET A 1068 -5.90 37.41 -28.67
C MET A 1068 -5.33 38.63 -27.94
N GLY A 1069 -4.93 39.68 -28.68
CA GLY A 1069 -4.35 40.92 -28.18
C GLY A 1069 -2.87 40.82 -27.77
N ILE A 1070 -2.13 39.84 -28.31
CA ILE A 1070 -0.72 39.60 -27.99
C ILE A 1070 0.14 39.98 -29.20
N TYR A 1071 0.72 41.18 -29.18
CA TYR A 1071 1.49 41.75 -30.28
C TYR A 1071 3.01 41.80 -30.01
N THR A 1072 3.41 41.97 -28.75
CA THR A 1072 4.83 42.15 -28.35
C THR A 1072 5.39 40.96 -27.57
N VAL A 1073 6.71 40.77 -27.61
CA VAL A 1073 7.41 39.73 -26.83
C VAL A 1073 7.11 39.86 -25.33
N LYS A 1074 7.01 41.09 -24.79
CA LYS A 1074 6.63 41.33 -23.39
C LYS A 1074 5.19 40.88 -23.10
N GLN A 1075 4.24 41.14 -24.01
CA GLN A 1075 2.86 40.66 -23.86
C GLN A 1075 2.78 39.14 -23.89
N PHE A 1076 3.54 38.47 -24.76
CA PHE A 1076 3.60 37.01 -24.82
C PHE A 1076 4.14 36.41 -23.52
N GLN A 1077 5.17 37.02 -22.94
CA GLN A 1077 5.74 36.61 -21.66
C GLN A 1077 4.77 36.75 -20.49
N ASN A 1078 4.00 37.84 -20.48
CA ASN A 1078 3.07 38.18 -19.39
C ASN A 1078 1.70 37.49 -19.49
N ALA A 1079 1.33 36.97 -20.66
CA ALA A 1079 0.06 36.27 -20.84
C ALA A 1079 -0.05 35.03 -19.92
N LYS A 1080 -1.25 34.54 -19.61
CA LYS A 1080 -1.41 33.24 -18.92
C LYS A 1080 -0.99 32.09 -19.83
N ILE A 1081 -0.27 31.08 -19.31
CA ILE A 1081 0.20 29.95 -20.13
C ILE A 1081 -0.97 29.27 -20.85
N ALA A 1082 -2.08 29.04 -20.15
CA ALA A 1082 -3.31 28.47 -20.72
C ALA A 1082 -3.83 29.25 -21.93
N LYS A 1083 -3.73 30.59 -21.91
CA LYS A 1083 -4.15 31.47 -23.00
C LYS A 1083 -3.20 31.41 -24.20
N THR A 1084 -1.88 31.33 -23.98
CA THR A 1084 -0.92 31.17 -25.09
C THR A 1084 -0.86 29.74 -25.63
N SER A 1085 -1.21 28.74 -24.82
CA SER A 1085 -1.17 27.33 -25.22
C SER A 1085 -2.45 26.82 -25.89
N SER A 1086 -3.51 27.63 -25.89
CA SER A 1086 -4.73 27.34 -26.64
C SER A 1086 -4.60 27.67 -28.14
N VAL A 1087 -3.52 28.37 -28.53
CA VAL A 1087 -3.22 28.68 -29.93
C VAL A 1087 -2.77 27.41 -30.64
N LYS A 1088 -3.43 27.06 -31.75
CA LYS A 1088 -3.17 25.81 -32.48
C LYS A 1088 -1.73 25.83 -33.00
N GLY A 1089 -0.92 24.85 -32.57
CA GLY A 1089 0.52 24.78 -32.89
C GLY A 1089 1.45 25.25 -31.76
N LEU A 1090 0.94 25.97 -30.75
CA LEU A 1090 1.69 26.35 -29.55
C LEU A 1090 1.28 25.47 -28.36
N GLY A 1091 1.83 24.26 -28.25
CA GLY A 1091 1.60 23.41 -27.08
C GLY A 1091 2.22 23.98 -25.79
N VAL A 1092 1.77 23.49 -24.62
CA VAL A 1092 2.27 23.94 -23.30
C VAL A 1092 3.80 23.82 -23.18
N LYS A 1093 4.40 22.76 -23.74
CA LYS A 1093 5.86 22.56 -23.77
C LYS A 1093 6.56 23.66 -24.57
N THR A 1094 6.07 23.94 -25.78
CA THR A 1094 6.60 24.95 -26.69
C THR A 1094 6.48 26.35 -26.09
N VAL A 1095 5.33 26.70 -25.50
CA VAL A 1095 5.13 27.98 -24.80
C VAL A 1095 6.10 28.13 -23.63
N LYS A 1096 6.31 27.10 -22.82
CA LYS A 1096 7.28 27.14 -21.72
C LYS A 1096 8.72 27.30 -22.22
N ALA A 1097 9.09 26.65 -23.32
CA ALA A 1097 10.40 26.80 -23.95
C ALA A 1097 10.63 28.24 -24.47
N ILE A 1098 9.65 28.80 -25.18
CA ILE A 1098 9.69 30.18 -25.69
C ILE A 1098 9.81 31.17 -24.51
N ARG A 1099 9.03 31.00 -23.43
CA ARG A 1099 9.13 31.89 -22.26
C ARG A 1099 10.48 31.79 -21.54
N LYS A 1100 11.06 30.60 -21.46
CA LYS A 1100 12.41 30.42 -20.90
C LYS A 1100 13.45 31.15 -21.76
N HIS A 1101 13.30 31.13 -23.08
CA HIS A 1101 14.14 31.89 -24.00
C HIS A 1101 13.98 33.40 -23.82
N ILE A 1102 12.73 33.89 -23.72
CA ILE A 1102 12.43 35.31 -23.47
C ILE A 1102 13.03 35.77 -22.14
N LEU A 1103 12.86 35.00 -21.05
CA LEU A 1103 13.43 35.33 -19.74
C LEU A 1103 14.96 35.45 -19.79
N ARG A 1104 15.64 34.55 -20.50
CA ARG A 1104 17.09 34.67 -20.71
C ARG A 1104 17.47 35.91 -21.52
N SER A 1105 16.64 36.29 -22.49
CA SER A 1105 16.87 37.47 -23.33
C SER A 1105 16.60 38.80 -22.62
N PHE A 1106 15.93 38.80 -21.45
CA PHE A 1106 15.61 40.00 -20.68
C PHE A 1106 16.50 40.19 -19.44
N LYS A 1107 17.41 39.27 -19.17
CA LYS A 1107 18.36 39.36 -18.05
C LYS A 1107 19.63 40.10 -18.47
N THR A 1108 20.15 40.94 -17.57
CA THR A 1108 21.47 41.58 -17.72
C THR A 1108 22.60 40.55 -17.67
N ALA A 1109 23.80 40.94 -18.12
CA ALA A 1109 24.97 40.05 -18.04
C ALA A 1109 25.31 39.65 -16.59
N ALA A 1110 25.08 40.55 -15.63
CA ALA A 1110 25.26 40.29 -14.20
C ALA A 1110 24.25 39.25 -13.64
N GLU A 1111 22.97 39.34 -14.02
CA GLU A 1111 21.90 38.40 -13.62
C GLU A 1111 21.98 37.02 -14.28
N LEU A 1112 22.84 36.86 -15.28
CA LEU A 1112 23.15 35.58 -15.91
C LEU A 1112 24.43 34.94 -15.34
N ALA A 1113 25.31 35.74 -14.71
CA ALA A 1113 26.54 35.26 -14.08
C ALA A 1113 26.34 34.82 -12.62
N GLY A 1114 25.31 35.36 -11.94
CA GLY A 1114 24.79 34.85 -10.67
C GLY A 1114 23.64 33.86 -10.88
#